data_AF-A0A091PSR3-F1
#
_entry.id   AF-A0A091PSR3-F1
#
_cell.length_a   1.000
_cell.length_b   1.000
_cell.length_c   1.000
_cell.angle_alpha   90.00
_cell.angle_beta   90.00
_cell.angle_gamma   90.00
#
_symmetry.space_group_name_H-M   'P 1'
#
loop_
_entity.id
_entity.type
_entity.pdbx_description
1 polymer ?
#
loop_
_entity_poly.entity_id
_entity_poly.type
_entity_poly.pdbx_seq_one_letter_code
_entity_poly.pdbx_strand_id
1 'polypeptide(L)'
;EGRAGRVSKGYCYRLVHKDFWTDFIPEESVPEMLRCPLGTTVLKIKKLDMGGPKALLATALSPPDVGDIERTIFQLKELGALTTGVQTEDDPHDGELTFLGRVLAQLPVDLHLGKLIVLGHVFGCLEECLIIAAALSLQNFFAVPFKQHVDGYRNKLFFAGNSKSDCIAIVNAFKAWQACRQKGELRHPKEELEWGRSNCIHIKKVREVARLFHNLEKRVRAFNMCVNAQPSAMDQERVYKQRFILQVVIAGAFYPNYFTFGKCDEEIAVRHLAGKDPKTTVMLKNIPPYGYLYHKQLQSLFRQCGQVKSIAYDGSKAFVEFSRNPMEGFKILPAVYLSVKMSQLKIPLLLNVHFPDDIEKQLQGVTAASVKSLRVNVDCQKQTVEPVEISFGTLQQSKMIPNHVLSIKITEIVEVGHFWGYRIDEKNRTVLQALTAEINYQNLMDLPVSPHPGLVCLAPFTHAENREYYRARILYVCGDFAEVFFVDYGNRSKVPLKKLKEIPGCLRELPFQALEFKMCKMRPSAKSLVCGEWWSYSASQRFASLVNGYTLLVKVYSLVHSVLHVDVFRYSRCKKLVNIRDVLIEECYAELAEESYESQQSHDLLKGLFLDQVKKEQKMPVSSREEEKHLIERLLNCFSDNKVDAPTHKVTVFGPFSPYEVKCYGMTRVSRFRSAFIQKESVNSVVVHDTPEDPFQQLLVAASLSANAYGSTVILKETSLMPPIPGLLALLSMLFAPAIELRVDKSGRYFTGVLCGLGWSQTCGAPLLPENDIELTFDVRFGVEDISEINILRTAINKLLCECAVCSGQERMTQLQENIRQKLLCLICKSKPRDIIVPTWYEKPYAWNQV
;
A
#
# COMPACT_ATOMS: atom_id res chain seq x y z
N GLU A 1 25.85 26.79 34.41
CA GLU A 1 26.89 27.11 35.42
C GLU A 1 27.01 26.07 36.53
N GLY A 2 25.98 25.88 37.37
CA GLY A 2 26.07 25.03 38.57
C GLY A 2 26.42 23.54 38.37
N ARG A 3 26.28 22.99 37.16
CA ARG A 3 26.67 21.59 36.88
C ARG A 3 28.19 21.38 36.79
N ALA A 4 28.94 22.38 36.31
CA ALA A 4 30.38 22.26 36.11
C ALA A 4 31.18 22.44 37.41
N GLY A 5 30.59 23.04 38.44
CA GLY A 5 31.19 23.26 39.75
C GLY A 5 30.95 22.15 40.78
N ARG A 6 30.39 21.00 40.40
CA ARG A 6 29.94 19.96 41.37
C ARG A 6 31.08 19.20 42.06
N VAL A 7 32.29 19.20 41.51
CA VAL A 7 33.44 18.43 42.01
C VAL A 7 34.65 19.33 42.23
N SER A 8 34.91 20.24 41.30
CA SER A 8 35.98 21.24 41.39
C SER A 8 35.60 22.48 40.57
N LYS A 9 36.48 23.48 40.52
CA LYS A 9 36.30 24.67 39.68
C LYS A 9 36.22 24.24 38.20
N GLY A 10 35.02 24.34 37.61
CA GLY A 10 34.76 23.98 36.22
C GLY A 10 34.54 25.19 35.32
N TYR A 11 34.59 24.95 34.02
CA TYR A 11 34.30 25.95 32.97
C TYR A 11 32.96 25.63 32.30
N CYS A 12 32.17 26.66 31.99
CA CYS A 12 30.88 26.53 31.30
C CYS A 12 30.98 27.20 29.93
N TYR A 13 31.17 26.40 28.89
CA TYR A 13 31.20 26.87 27.50
C TYR A 13 29.76 27.02 26.99
N ARG A 14 29.37 28.24 26.63
CA ARG A 14 28.08 28.54 25.98
C ARG A 14 28.34 28.62 24.48
N LEU A 15 27.70 27.74 23.70
CA LEU A 15 27.90 27.64 22.24
C LEU A 15 26.99 28.61 21.47
N VAL A 16 26.91 29.86 21.93
CA VAL A 16 26.14 30.94 21.33
C VAL A 16 26.93 32.24 21.44
N HIS A 17 26.68 33.19 20.54
CA HIS A 17 27.25 34.52 20.66
C HIS A 17 26.77 35.22 21.94
N LYS A 18 27.63 36.09 22.50
CA LYS A 18 27.33 36.80 23.75
C LYS A 18 26.06 37.65 23.61
N ASP A 19 25.95 38.40 22.52
CA ASP A 19 24.81 39.29 22.26
C ASP A 19 23.51 38.49 22.11
N PHE A 20 23.56 37.28 21.51
CA PHE A 20 22.41 36.38 21.48
C PHE A 20 21.99 35.93 22.88
N TRP A 21 22.95 35.61 23.74
CA TRP A 21 22.69 35.19 25.11
C TRP A 21 22.13 36.31 25.98
N THR A 22 22.60 37.55 25.83
CA THR A 22 22.16 38.68 26.64
C THR A 22 20.85 39.28 26.16
N ASP A 23 20.64 39.36 24.84
CA ASP A 23 19.58 40.21 24.29
C ASP A 23 18.36 39.40 23.82
N PHE A 24 18.51 38.10 23.53
CA PHE A 24 17.47 37.28 22.89
C PHE A 24 17.04 36.04 23.67
N ILE A 25 17.83 35.56 24.63
CA ILE A 25 17.44 34.41 25.47
C ILE A 25 16.67 34.92 26.69
N PRO A 26 15.39 34.53 26.88
CA PRO A 26 14.63 34.91 28.06
C PRO A 26 15.29 34.39 29.34
N GLU A 27 15.24 35.18 30.42
CA GLU A 27 15.74 34.75 31.73
C GLU A 27 15.00 33.50 32.24
N GLU A 28 13.70 33.41 31.98
CA GLU A 28 12.86 32.28 32.36
C GLU A 28 12.15 31.66 31.15
N SER A 29 12.00 30.34 31.19
CA SER A 29 11.20 29.63 30.19
C SER A 29 9.71 29.82 30.44
N VAL A 30 8.93 30.01 29.38
CA VAL A 30 7.45 30.04 29.47
C VAL A 30 6.94 28.79 30.21
N PRO A 31 6.06 28.95 31.22
CA PRO A 31 5.48 27.84 31.98
C PRO A 31 4.85 26.76 31.09
N GLU A 32 4.97 25.50 31.51
CA GLU A 32 4.43 24.37 30.75
C GLU A 32 2.90 24.44 30.58
N MET A 33 2.19 24.96 31.59
CA MET A 33 0.73 25.17 31.56
C MET A 33 0.27 26.02 30.37
N LEU A 34 1.12 26.94 29.90
CA LEU A 34 0.81 27.84 28.78
C LEU A 34 1.22 27.27 27.41
N ARG A 35 1.90 26.11 27.38
CA ARG A 35 2.49 25.53 26.16
C ARG A 35 1.98 24.13 25.84
N CYS A 36 1.52 23.39 26.85
CA CYS A 36 1.11 22.00 26.71
C CYS A 36 -0.42 21.86 26.61
N PRO A 37 -0.95 20.85 25.90
CA PRO A 37 -2.38 20.57 25.86
C PRO A 37 -2.98 20.36 27.25
N LEU A 38 -4.11 21.01 27.53
CA LEU A 38 -4.74 21.02 28.84
C LEU A 38 -5.64 19.80 29.11
N GLY A 39 -5.85 18.92 28.13
CA GLY A 39 -6.86 17.85 28.21
C GLY A 39 -6.72 16.93 29.43
N THR A 40 -5.51 16.44 29.71
CA THR A 40 -5.24 15.61 30.90
C THR A 40 -5.45 16.38 32.20
N THR A 41 -5.15 17.68 32.22
CA THR A 41 -5.38 18.56 33.38
C THR A 41 -6.88 18.72 33.64
N VAL A 42 -7.66 19.03 32.60
CA VAL A 42 -9.12 19.17 32.69
C VAL A 42 -9.77 17.87 33.18
N LEU A 43 -9.37 16.71 32.65
CA LEU A 43 -9.91 15.42 33.12
C LEU A 43 -9.58 15.12 34.59
N LYS A 44 -8.39 15.52 35.07
CA LYS A 44 -8.02 15.38 36.49
C LYS A 44 -8.85 16.31 37.39
N ILE A 45 -9.09 17.55 36.96
CA ILE A 45 -9.95 18.52 37.68
C ILE A 45 -11.34 17.93 37.87
N LYS A 46 -11.97 17.43 36.79
CA LYS A 46 -13.30 16.82 36.84
C LYS A 46 -13.30 15.52 37.67
N LYS A 47 -12.24 14.70 37.58
CA LYS A 47 -12.12 13.49 38.41
C LYS A 47 -12.02 13.79 39.91
N LEU A 48 -11.39 14.90 40.29
CA LEU A 48 -11.22 15.33 41.68
C LEU A 48 -12.38 16.19 42.19
N ASP A 49 -13.41 16.45 41.36
CA ASP A 49 -14.57 17.28 41.67
C ASP A 49 -14.21 18.69 42.19
N MET A 50 -13.21 19.32 41.55
CA MET A 50 -12.70 20.64 41.94
C MET A 50 -13.47 21.81 41.28
N GLY A 51 -14.72 21.57 40.86
CA GLY A 51 -15.55 22.55 40.16
C GLY A 51 -15.23 22.72 38.66
N GLY A 52 -15.75 23.81 38.08
CA GLY A 52 -15.63 24.12 36.66
C GLY A 52 -14.18 24.38 36.23
N PRO A 53 -13.66 23.75 35.14
CA PRO A 53 -12.26 23.88 34.73
C PRO A 53 -11.81 25.32 34.49
N LYS A 54 -12.68 26.15 33.91
CA LYS A 54 -12.42 27.57 33.62
C LYS A 54 -12.19 28.38 34.89
N ALA A 55 -13.07 28.22 35.89
CA ALA A 55 -12.98 28.94 37.15
C ALA A 55 -11.72 28.55 37.94
N LEU A 56 -11.39 27.25 37.98
CA LEU A 56 -10.22 26.76 38.71
C LEU A 56 -8.90 27.18 38.03
N LEU A 57 -8.78 27.01 36.71
CA LEU A 57 -7.54 27.34 35.99
C LEU A 57 -7.24 28.85 35.98
N ALA A 58 -8.26 29.70 36.12
CA ALA A 58 -8.08 31.14 36.32
C ALA A 58 -7.33 31.48 37.63
N THR A 59 -7.32 30.57 38.61
CA THR A 59 -6.61 30.76 39.90
C THR A 59 -5.17 30.26 39.89
N ALA A 60 -4.69 29.70 38.77
CA ALA A 60 -3.32 29.21 38.65
C ALA A 60 -2.30 30.37 38.69
N LEU A 61 -1.07 30.07 39.12
CA LEU A 61 0.03 31.06 39.18
C LEU A 61 0.28 31.76 37.83
N SER A 62 0.12 31.01 36.74
CA SER A 62 0.12 31.53 35.37
C SER A 62 -1.07 30.90 34.64
N PRO A 63 -2.23 31.59 34.60
CA PRO A 63 -3.45 31.03 34.04
C PRO A 63 -3.34 30.87 32.52
N PRO A 64 -3.82 29.74 31.94
CA PRO A 64 -3.87 29.57 30.50
C PRO A 64 -4.93 30.47 29.85
N ASP A 65 -4.82 30.65 28.53
CA ASP A 65 -5.81 31.38 27.75
C ASP A 65 -7.20 30.74 27.87
N VAL A 66 -8.23 31.57 28.05
CA VAL A 66 -9.61 31.09 28.19
C VAL A 66 -10.07 30.34 26.95
N GLY A 67 -9.68 30.80 25.77
CA GLY A 67 -9.99 30.14 24.51
C GLY A 67 -9.32 28.76 24.38
N ASP A 68 -8.12 28.58 24.92
CA ASP A 68 -7.45 27.27 24.98
C ASP A 68 -8.19 26.29 25.90
N ILE A 69 -8.71 26.75 27.04
CA ILE A 69 -9.54 25.94 27.94
C ILE A 69 -10.82 25.52 27.21
N GLU A 70 -11.53 26.46 26.60
CA GLU A 70 -12.79 26.22 25.89
C GLU A 70 -12.60 25.24 24.72
N ARG A 71 -11.56 25.44 23.89
CA ARG A 71 -11.17 24.51 22.82
C ARG A 71 -10.86 23.12 23.37
N THR A 72 -10.11 23.04 24.47
CA THR A 72 -9.78 21.75 25.11
C THR A 72 -11.04 21.01 25.53
N ILE A 73 -12.04 21.71 26.07
CA ILE A 73 -13.30 21.09 26.50
C ILE A 73 -14.09 20.58 25.30
N PHE A 74 -14.17 21.32 24.20
CA PHE A 74 -14.77 20.82 22.97
C PHE A 74 -14.04 19.60 22.40
N GLN A 75 -12.70 19.59 22.42
CA GLN A 75 -11.91 18.42 22.01
C GLN A 75 -12.16 17.19 22.90
N LEU A 76 -12.30 17.38 24.22
CA LEU A 76 -12.65 16.30 25.14
C LEU A 76 -14.08 15.78 24.92
N LYS A 77 -15.02 16.65 24.55
CA LYS A 77 -16.38 16.26 24.13
C LYS A 77 -16.35 15.48 22.81
N GLU A 78 -15.58 15.93 21.82
CA GLU A 78 -15.41 15.20 20.54
C GLU A 78 -14.74 13.84 20.73
N LEU A 79 -13.75 13.76 21.63
CA LEU A 79 -13.11 12.49 21.98
C LEU A 79 -14.10 11.51 22.63
N GLY A 80 -15.14 12.03 23.30
CA GLY A 80 -16.12 11.29 24.10
C GLY A 80 -15.74 11.15 25.58
N ALA A 81 -14.77 11.94 26.06
CA ALA A 81 -14.30 11.93 27.44
C ALA A 81 -15.21 12.74 28.39
N LEU A 82 -15.88 13.77 27.85
CA LEU A 82 -16.91 14.55 28.53
C LEU A 82 -18.25 14.40 27.82
N THR A 83 -19.35 14.52 28.55
CA THR A 83 -20.70 14.50 27.96
C THR A 83 -20.96 15.77 27.15
N THR A 84 -21.75 15.64 26.08
CA THR A 84 -22.16 16.77 25.24
C THR A 84 -23.38 17.52 25.77
N GLY A 85 -24.20 16.89 26.62
CA GLY A 85 -25.25 17.51 27.43
C GLY A 85 -26.44 18.14 26.67
N VAL A 86 -27.56 17.41 26.62
CA VAL A 86 -28.92 17.92 26.33
C VAL A 86 -29.81 17.86 27.59
N GLN A 87 -29.27 17.39 28.74
CA GLN A 87 -30.07 17.14 29.96
C GLN A 87 -29.80 18.13 31.11
N THR A 88 -28.84 19.02 30.97
CA THR A 88 -28.59 20.15 31.88
C THR A 88 -28.49 21.39 31.02
N GLU A 89 -29.26 22.43 31.32
CA GLU A 89 -29.24 23.72 30.59
C GLU A 89 -27.93 24.51 30.80
N ASP A 90 -26.82 23.83 31.12
CA ASP A 90 -25.62 24.40 31.72
C ASP A 90 -24.43 24.39 30.74
N ASP A 91 -23.81 25.56 30.60
CA ASP A 91 -22.55 25.93 29.93
C ASP A 91 -21.99 24.98 28.83
N PRO A 92 -21.95 25.39 27.53
CA PRO A 92 -21.30 24.60 26.48
C PRO A 92 -19.81 24.35 26.73
N HIS A 93 -19.18 25.10 27.64
CA HIS A 93 -17.80 24.96 28.05
C HIS A 93 -17.62 24.16 29.35
N ASP A 94 -18.59 23.32 29.75
CA ASP A 94 -18.40 22.28 30.76
C ASP A 94 -19.09 20.96 30.33
N GLY A 95 -18.84 19.86 31.04
CA GLY A 95 -19.49 18.57 30.81
C GLY A 95 -19.09 17.51 31.83
N GLU A 96 -19.91 16.48 31.96
CA GLU A 96 -19.73 15.41 32.95
C GLU A 96 -18.74 14.34 32.48
N LEU A 97 -18.00 13.76 33.43
CA LEU A 97 -16.96 12.78 33.12
C LEU A 97 -17.59 11.45 32.68
N THR A 98 -17.32 11.02 31.45
CA THR A 98 -17.80 9.72 30.93
C THR A 98 -16.97 8.55 31.47
N PHE A 99 -17.42 7.30 31.25
CA PHE A 99 -16.57 6.13 31.56
C PHE A 99 -15.23 6.20 30.81
N LEU A 100 -15.25 6.56 29.53
CA LEU A 100 -14.04 6.79 28.74
C LEU A 100 -13.16 7.85 29.44
N GLY A 101 -13.72 9.01 29.80
CA GLY A 101 -12.99 10.06 30.51
C GLY A 101 -12.34 9.58 31.83
N ARG A 102 -13.05 8.76 32.61
CA ARG A 102 -12.50 8.14 33.84
C ARG A 102 -11.29 7.24 33.58
N VAL A 103 -11.32 6.45 32.51
CA VAL A 103 -10.19 5.62 32.09
C VAL A 103 -9.02 6.50 31.66
N LEU A 104 -9.27 7.46 30.75
CA LEU A 104 -8.23 8.36 30.21
C LEU A 104 -7.50 9.12 31.33
N ALA A 105 -8.21 9.59 32.35
CA ALA A 105 -7.63 10.30 33.49
C ALA A 105 -6.62 9.46 34.32
N GLN A 106 -6.62 8.12 34.17
CA GLN A 106 -5.72 7.21 34.90
C GLN A 106 -4.56 6.66 34.08
N LEU A 107 -4.61 6.79 32.75
CA LEU A 107 -3.60 6.23 31.86
C LEU A 107 -2.48 7.26 31.60
N PRO A 108 -1.19 6.84 31.67
CA PRO A 108 -0.05 7.72 31.43
C PRO A 108 0.30 7.80 29.93
N VAL A 109 -0.70 8.08 29.08
CA VAL A 109 -0.55 8.18 27.62
C VAL A 109 -1.38 9.35 27.07
N ASP A 110 -1.14 9.73 25.83
CA ASP A 110 -2.01 10.67 25.11
C ASP A 110 -3.47 10.19 25.10
N LEU A 111 -4.41 11.15 25.09
CA LEU A 111 -5.84 10.86 25.20
C LEU A 111 -6.37 10.00 24.04
N HIS A 112 -5.85 10.16 22.81
CA HIS A 112 -6.24 9.33 21.67
C HIS A 112 -5.70 7.89 21.82
N LEU A 113 -4.49 7.73 22.37
CA LEU A 113 -3.93 6.40 22.69
C LEU A 113 -4.71 5.71 23.81
N GLY A 114 -5.20 6.48 24.80
CA GLY A 114 -6.11 5.94 25.81
C GLY A 114 -7.44 5.50 25.19
N LYS A 115 -8.00 6.27 24.24
CA LYS A 115 -9.22 5.89 23.49
C LYS A 115 -8.98 4.64 22.64
N LEU A 116 -7.80 4.51 22.03
CA LEU A 116 -7.38 3.31 21.29
C LEU A 116 -7.42 2.07 22.17
N ILE A 117 -6.92 2.15 23.41
CA ILE A 117 -6.95 1.02 24.36
C ILE A 117 -8.39 0.62 24.70
N VAL A 118 -9.26 1.59 24.98
CA VAL A 118 -10.68 1.34 25.32
C VAL A 118 -11.42 0.72 24.13
N LEU A 119 -11.28 1.27 22.93
CA LEU A 119 -11.84 0.68 21.71
C LEU A 119 -11.24 -0.71 21.42
N GLY A 120 -9.95 -0.89 21.71
CA GLY A 120 -9.28 -2.18 21.65
C GLY A 120 -9.97 -3.23 22.52
N HIS A 121 -10.39 -2.88 23.73
CA HIS A 121 -11.19 -3.76 24.57
C HIS A 121 -12.59 -4.01 23.96
N VAL A 122 -13.30 -2.97 23.53
CA VAL A 122 -14.66 -3.09 22.95
C VAL A 122 -14.69 -4.06 21.77
N PHE A 123 -13.68 -3.98 20.88
CA PHE A 123 -13.62 -4.79 19.66
C PHE A 123 -12.77 -6.08 19.81
N GLY A 124 -12.27 -6.40 21.01
CA GLY A 124 -11.50 -7.63 21.25
C GLY A 124 -10.09 -7.66 20.62
N CYS A 125 -9.42 -6.50 20.55
CA CYS A 125 -8.02 -6.33 20.10
C CYS A 125 -7.18 -5.54 21.13
N LEU A 126 -7.43 -5.77 22.43
CA LEU A 126 -6.81 -5.01 23.52
C LEU A 126 -5.28 -5.17 23.55
N GLU A 127 -4.76 -6.37 23.32
CA GLU A 127 -3.31 -6.62 23.33
C GLU A 127 -2.59 -5.77 22.27
N GLU A 128 -3.09 -5.79 21.04
CA GLU A 128 -2.52 -5.03 19.94
C GLU A 128 -2.59 -3.51 20.21
N CYS A 129 -3.70 -3.04 20.76
CA CYS A 129 -3.88 -1.62 21.10
C CYS A 129 -2.95 -1.18 22.25
N LEU A 130 -2.71 -2.03 23.25
CA LEU A 130 -1.73 -1.76 24.31
C LEU A 130 -0.30 -1.65 23.76
N ILE A 131 0.07 -2.51 22.80
CA ILE A 131 1.38 -2.45 22.14
C ILE A 131 1.53 -1.13 21.37
N ILE A 132 0.51 -0.76 20.57
CA ILE A 132 0.51 0.50 19.81
C ILE A 132 0.61 1.69 20.76
N ALA A 133 -0.22 1.75 21.81
CA ALA A 133 -0.21 2.84 22.78
C ALA A 133 1.14 2.97 23.51
N ALA A 134 1.76 1.85 23.90
CA ALA A 134 3.07 1.86 24.54
C ALA A 134 4.18 2.35 23.58
N ALA A 135 4.15 1.90 22.33
CA ALA A 135 5.14 2.27 21.32
C ALA A 135 5.06 3.74 20.92
N LEU A 136 3.83 4.25 20.69
CA LEU A 136 3.60 5.63 20.26
C LEU A 136 3.80 6.66 21.38
N SER A 137 3.61 6.27 22.65
CA SER A 137 3.83 7.15 23.81
C SER A 137 5.32 7.45 24.06
N LEU A 138 6.21 6.47 23.85
CA LEU A 138 7.64 6.65 24.07
C LEU A 138 8.35 7.25 22.87
N GLN A 139 8.32 6.53 21.74
CA GLN A 139 8.88 6.85 20.41
C GLN A 139 9.02 5.55 19.62
N ASN A 140 8.87 5.63 18.30
CA ASN A 140 9.05 4.49 17.41
C ASN A 140 10.42 3.79 17.61
N PHE A 141 10.40 2.46 17.69
CA PHE A 141 11.59 1.62 17.88
C PHE A 141 12.23 1.14 16.56
N PHE A 142 11.61 1.41 15.41
CA PHE A 142 12.27 1.24 14.12
C PHE A 142 13.47 2.18 14.01
N ALA A 143 14.61 1.60 13.66
CA ALA A 143 15.88 2.28 13.46
C ALA A 143 16.05 2.58 11.97
N VAL A 144 16.64 3.73 11.66
CA VAL A 144 17.13 4.03 10.31
C VAL A 144 18.65 4.04 10.36
N PRO A 145 19.33 2.96 9.93
CA PRO A 145 20.79 2.94 9.96
C PRO A 145 21.37 4.01 9.03
N PHE A 146 22.51 4.58 9.42
CA PHE A 146 23.18 5.63 8.65
C PHE A 146 23.49 5.15 7.22
N LYS A 147 23.06 5.91 6.21
CA LYS A 147 23.18 5.60 4.77
C LYS A 147 22.39 4.37 4.27
N GLN A 148 21.56 3.73 5.10
CA GLN A 148 20.72 2.57 4.72
C GLN A 148 19.22 2.88 4.87
N HIS A 149 18.82 4.07 4.40
CA HIS A 149 17.44 4.53 4.52
C HIS A 149 16.44 3.62 3.76
N VAL A 150 16.86 3.03 2.64
CA VAL A 150 16.04 2.12 1.84
C VAL A 150 15.83 0.79 2.56
N ASP A 151 16.88 0.23 3.18
CA ASP A 151 16.79 -1.03 3.94
C ASP A 151 15.90 -0.90 5.19
N GLY A 152 16.03 0.22 5.92
CA GLY A 152 15.16 0.51 7.06
C GLY A 152 13.69 0.59 6.66
N TYR A 153 13.38 1.27 5.55
CA TYR A 153 12.02 1.32 5.01
C TYR A 153 11.53 -0.05 4.55
N ARG A 154 12.37 -0.85 3.86
CA ARG A 154 12.04 -2.21 3.42
C ARG A 154 11.70 -3.14 4.59
N ASN A 155 12.48 -3.09 5.67
CA ASN A 155 12.23 -3.89 6.86
C ASN A 155 10.93 -3.47 7.57
N LYS A 156 10.65 -2.16 7.66
CA LYS A 156 9.36 -1.69 8.20
C LYS A 156 8.18 -2.14 7.34
N LEU A 157 8.31 -2.07 6.00
CA LEU A 157 7.30 -2.56 5.06
C LEU A 157 7.06 -4.07 5.20
N PHE A 158 8.14 -4.85 5.43
CA PHE A 158 8.03 -6.28 5.71
C PHE A 158 7.16 -6.56 6.94
N PHE A 159 7.36 -5.84 8.05
CA PHE A 159 6.51 -5.98 9.23
C PHE A 159 5.07 -5.47 9.02
N ALA A 160 4.88 -4.45 8.18
CA ALA A 160 3.54 -4.01 7.80
C ALA A 160 2.80 -5.08 6.97
N GLY A 161 3.54 -5.90 6.21
CA GLY A 161 2.98 -6.82 5.23
C GLY A 161 1.98 -6.09 4.33
N ASN A 162 0.84 -6.72 4.08
CA ASN A 162 -0.22 -6.15 3.24
C ASN A 162 -1.22 -5.25 3.99
N SER A 163 -0.93 -4.90 5.25
CA SER A 163 -1.82 -4.03 6.03
C SER A 163 -1.68 -2.55 5.67
N LYS A 164 -0.55 -2.15 5.05
CA LYS A 164 -0.21 -0.76 4.75
C LYS A 164 -0.40 0.17 5.97
N SER A 165 -0.03 -0.33 7.16
CA SER A 165 -0.22 0.37 8.44
C SER A 165 1.05 0.34 9.28
N ASP A 166 1.50 1.53 9.70
CA ASP A 166 2.62 1.70 10.63
C ASP A 166 2.32 1.07 12.00
N CYS A 167 1.10 1.28 12.51
CA CYS A 167 0.65 0.72 13.78
C CYS A 167 0.68 -0.82 13.78
N ILE A 168 0.24 -1.45 12.68
CA ILE A 168 0.28 -2.91 12.55
C ILE A 168 1.73 -3.40 12.39
N ALA A 169 2.59 -2.66 11.69
CA ALA A 169 4.02 -2.98 11.62
C ALA A 169 4.67 -3.00 13.01
N ILE A 170 4.33 -2.04 13.87
CA ILE A 170 4.77 -1.99 15.27
C ILE A 170 4.31 -3.24 16.04
N VAL A 171 3.03 -3.62 15.92
CA VAL A 171 2.49 -4.82 16.58
C VAL A 171 3.22 -6.07 16.13
N ASN A 172 3.37 -6.27 14.82
CA ASN A 172 4.00 -7.44 14.25
C ASN A 172 5.47 -7.56 14.66
N ALA A 173 6.21 -6.45 14.64
CA ALA A 173 7.61 -6.42 15.08
C ALA A 173 7.75 -6.75 16.58
N PHE A 174 6.88 -6.19 17.43
CA PHE A 174 6.89 -6.48 18.86
C PHE A 174 6.53 -7.93 19.17
N LYS A 175 5.47 -8.47 18.53
CA LYS A 175 5.05 -9.87 18.69
C LYS A 175 6.12 -10.83 18.17
N ALA A 176 6.81 -10.52 17.07
CA ALA A 176 7.94 -11.31 16.57
C ALA A 176 9.09 -11.37 17.58
N TRP A 177 9.49 -10.22 18.14
CA TRP A 177 10.51 -10.16 19.20
C TRP A 177 10.09 -10.98 20.43
N GLN A 178 8.85 -10.83 20.88
CA GLN A 178 8.33 -11.55 22.04
C GLN A 178 8.29 -13.06 21.81
N ALA A 179 7.88 -13.51 20.63
CA ALA A 179 7.85 -14.93 20.25
C ALA A 179 9.27 -15.54 20.23
N CYS A 180 10.26 -14.86 19.64
CA CYS A 180 11.65 -15.32 19.65
C CYS A 180 12.21 -15.41 21.07
N ARG A 181 11.85 -14.48 21.97
CA ARG A 181 12.21 -14.57 23.40
C ARG A 181 11.56 -15.75 24.10
N GLN A 182 10.29 -16.03 23.83
CA GLN A 182 9.56 -17.17 24.42
C GLN A 182 10.13 -18.52 23.94
N LYS A 183 10.53 -18.62 22.67
CA LYS A 183 11.21 -19.81 22.12
C LYS A 183 12.63 -20.01 22.66
N GLY A 184 13.20 -19.00 23.33
CA GLY A 184 14.55 -19.04 23.86
C GLY A 184 15.64 -18.73 22.82
N GLU A 185 15.28 -18.18 21.66
CA GLU A 185 16.21 -17.80 20.58
C GLU A 185 16.97 -16.50 20.90
N LEU A 186 16.44 -15.67 21.81
CA LEU A 186 17.01 -14.37 22.21
C LEU A 186 17.29 -14.34 23.72
N ARG A 187 18.05 -15.33 24.22
CA ARG A 187 18.42 -15.40 25.65
C ARG A 187 19.61 -14.52 25.95
N HIS A 188 20.59 -14.48 25.04
CA HIS A 188 21.79 -13.71 25.24
C HIS A 188 21.64 -12.29 24.67
N PRO A 189 22.15 -11.24 25.36
CA PRO A 189 22.09 -9.87 24.87
C PRO A 189 22.70 -9.68 23.46
N LYS A 190 23.65 -10.52 23.07
CA LYS A 190 24.26 -10.50 21.73
C LYS A 190 23.27 -10.93 20.64
N GLU A 191 22.56 -12.03 20.85
CA GLU A 191 21.54 -12.55 19.92
C GLU A 191 20.41 -11.54 19.74
N GLU A 192 19.95 -10.93 20.84
CA GLU A 192 18.92 -9.91 20.80
C GLU A 192 19.37 -8.65 20.03
N LEU A 193 20.63 -8.22 20.22
CA LEU A 193 21.20 -7.10 19.48
C LEU A 193 21.37 -7.42 17.99
N GLU A 194 21.75 -8.65 17.64
CA GLU A 194 21.87 -9.10 16.25
C GLU A 194 20.51 -9.16 15.57
N TRP A 195 19.50 -9.71 16.24
CA TRP A 195 18.11 -9.68 15.78
C TRP A 195 17.63 -8.25 15.54
N GLY A 196 17.95 -7.33 16.45
CA GLY A 196 17.64 -5.91 16.30
C GLY A 196 18.33 -5.27 15.09
N ARG A 197 19.61 -5.58 14.84
CA ARG A 197 20.34 -5.08 13.66
C ARG A 197 19.73 -5.59 12.36
N SER A 198 19.49 -6.90 12.25
CA SER A 198 18.94 -7.53 11.04
C SER A 198 17.56 -6.98 10.68
N ASN A 199 16.75 -6.64 11.69
CA ASN A 199 15.39 -6.12 11.51
C ASN A 199 15.29 -4.59 11.54
N CYS A 200 16.41 -3.86 11.66
CA CYS A 200 16.43 -2.40 11.84
C CYS A 200 15.57 -1.93 13.02
N ILE A 201 15.77 -2.51 14.21
CA ILE A 201 15.02 -2.25 15.44
C ILE A 201 15.97 -1.91 16.60
N HIS A 202 15.66 -0.85 17.33
CA HIS A 202 16.37 -0.46 18.55
C HIS A 202 15.88 -1.27 19.77
N ILE A 203 16.64 -2.32 20.13
CA ILE A 203 16.30 -3.22 21.24
C ILE A 203 16.05 -2.53 22.59
N LYS A 204 16.82 -1.47 22.91
CA LYS A 204 16.60 -0.71 24.15
C LYS A 204 15.18 -0.12 24.20
N LYS A 205 14.71 0.46 23.08
CA LYS A 205 13.35 1.01 22.96
C LYS A 205 12.30 -0.09 23.02
N VAL A 206 12.51 -1.23 22.36
CA VAL A 206 11.56 -2.38 22.45
C VAL A 206 11.38 -2.84 23.90
N ARG A 207 12.47 -2.91 24.68
CA ARG A 207 12.38 -3.26 26.11
C ARG A 207 11.64 -2.20 26.93
N GLU A 208 11.78 -0.92 26.62
CA GLU A 208 11.02 0.16 27.26
C GLU A 208 9.53 0.07 26.91
N VAL A 209 9.21 -0.18 25.63
CA VAL A 209 7.84 -0.44 25.17
C VAL A 209 7.24 -1.64 25.90
N ALA A 210 7.99 -2.73 26.06
CA ALA A 210 7.54 -3.89 26.82
C ALA A 210 7.23 -3.54 28.29
N ARG A 211 8.06 -2.72 28.95
CA ARG A 211 7.78 -2.28 30.34
C ARG A 211 6.51 -1.42 30.42
N LEU A 212 6.33 -0.49 29.48
CA LEU A 212 5.14 0.36 29.44
C LEU A 212 3.89 -0.46 29.12
N PHE A 213 3.97 -1.42 28.20
CA PHE A 213 2.89 -2.37 27.89
C PHE A 213 2.37 -3.07 29.15
N HIS A 214 3.25 -3.67 29.96
CA HIS A 214 2.84 -4.34 31.21
C HIS A 214 2.30 -3.35 32.25
N ASN A 215 2.81 -2.10 32.28
CA ASN A 215 2.25 -1.07 33.15
C ASN A 215 0.82 -0.68 32.76
N LEU A 216 0.59 -0.48 31.46
CA LEU A 216 -0.74 -0.17 30.92
C LEU A 216 -1.70 -1.34 31.14
N GLU A 217 -1.26 -2.57 30.86
CA GLU A 217 -2.03 -3.78 31.10
C GLU A 217 -2.48 -3.87 32.57
N LYS A 218 -1.57 -3.62 33.52
CA LYS A 218 -1.92 -3.60 34.95
C LYS A 218 -2.95 -2.52 35.29
N ARG A 219 -2.86 -1.33 34.69
CA ARG A 219 -3.78 -0.22 34.95
C ARG A 219 -5.18 -0.47 34.37
N VAL A 220 -5.27 -1.01 33.15
CA VAL A 220 -6.56 -1.26 32.49
C VAL A 220 -7.35 -2.38 33.15
N ARG A 221 -6.66 -3.34 33.80
CA ARG A 221 -7.31 -4.36 34.63
C ARG A 221 -8.15 -3.78 35.77
N ALA A 222 -7.81 -2.61 36.31
CA ALA A 222 -8.62 -1.93 37.33
C ALA A 222 -10.00 -1.48 36.80
N PHE A 223 -10.19 -1.50 35.49
CA PHE A 223 -11.44 -1.17 34.81
C PHE A 223 -12.08 -2.42 34.15
N ASN A 224 -11.72 -3.62 34.62
CA ASN A 224 -12.19 -4.90 34.08
C ASN A 224 -11.82 -5.15 32.61
N MET A 225 -10.80 -4.46 32.11
CA MET A 225 -10.27 -4.69 30.77
C MET A 225 -9.11 -5.68 30.83
N CYS A 226 -9.36 -6.91 30.38
CA CYS A 226 -8.39 -8.00 30.41
C CYS A 226 -7.99 -8.42 29.00
N VAL A 227 -6.72 -8.78 28.83
CA VAL A 227 -6.22 -9.41 27.60
C VAL A 227 -6.70 -10.86 27.60
N ASN A 228 -7.58 -11.19 26.65
CA ASN A 228 -8.08 -12.56 26.49
C ASN A 228 -7.01 -13.45 25.85
N ALA A 229 -6.87 -14.67 26.35
CA ALA A 229 -6.03 -15.67 25.71
C ALA A 229 -6.59 -15.97 24.30
N GLN A 230 -5.76 -15.80 23.26
CA GLN A 230 -6.16 -16.19 21.91
C GLN A 230 -6.30 -17.72 21.86
N PRO A 231 -7.35 -18.26 21.20
CA PRO A 231 -7.47 -19.69 20.98
C PRO A 231 -6.26 -20.26 20.23
N SER A 232 -5.79 -21.43 20.65
CA SER A 232 -4.56 -22.07 20.15
C SER A 232 -4.61 -22.47 18.67
N ALA A 233 -5.81 -22.59 18.08
CA ALA A 233 -6.02 -22.81 16.66
C ALA A 233 -6.68 -21.57 16.03
N MET A 234 -5.91 -20.81 15.27
CA MET A 234 -6.41 -19.65 14.53
C MET A 234 -6.67 -20.07 13.08
N ASP A 235 -7.94 -20.04 12.68
CA ASP A 235 -8.32 -20.07 11.26
C ASP A 235 -7.69 -18.87 10.53
N GLN A 236 -7.21 -19.08 9.30
CA GLN A 236 -6.54 -18.02 8.51
C GLN A 236 -7.44 -16.81 8.33
N GLU A 237 -8.74 -17.01 8.08
CA GLU A 237 -9.70 -15.90 7.92
C GLU A 237 -9.82 -15.05 9.19
N ARG A 238 -9.64 -15.65 10.37
CA ARG A 238 -9.76 -14.93 11.65
C ARG A 238 -8.64 -13.90 11.82
N VAL A 239 -7.43 -14.22 11.33
CA VAL A 239 -6.28 -13.30 11.38
C VAL A 239 -6.56 -12.05 10.54
N TYR A 240 -7.10 -12.21 9.33
CA TYR A 240 -7.45 -11.09 8.44
C TYR A 240 -8.62 -10.26 9.00
N LYS A 241 -9.66 -10.91 9.53
CA LYS A 241 -10.77 -10.23 10.22
C LYS A 241 -10.25 -9.41 11.40
N GLN A 242 -9.36 -9.98 12.22
CA GLN A 242 -8.75 -9.27 13.35
C GLN A 242 -7.91 -8.07 12.89
N ARG A 243 -7.12 -8.22 11.81
CA ARG A 243 -6.36 -7.13 11.20
C ARG A 243 -7.27 -5.98 10.77
N PHE A 244 -8.35 -6.29 10.07
CA PHE A 244 -9.32 -5.30 9.63
C PHE A 244 -10.01 -4.59 10.81
N ILE A 245 -10.43 -5.34 11.82
CA ILE A 245 -11.03 -4.77 13.03
C ILE A 245 -10.05 -3.84 13.76
N LEU A 246 -8.77 -4.19 13.82
CA LEU A 246 -7.74 -3.32 14.38
C LEU A 246 -7.60 -2.02 13.57
N GLN A 247 -7.67 -2.07 12.23
CA GLN A 247 -7.70 -0.87 11.38
C GLN A 247 -8.93 0.00 11.68
N VAL A 248 -10.11 -0.60 11.86
CA VAL A 248 -11.34 0.12 12.28
C VAL A 248 -11.16 0.78 13.65
N VAL A 249 -10.53 0.10 14.60
CA VAL A 249 -10.23 0.66 15.92
C VAL A 249 -9.25 1.82 15.85
N ILE A 250 -8.21 1.73 15.02
CA ILE A 250 -7.29 2.83 14.72
C ILE A 250 -8.07 4.02 14.13
N ALA A 251 -8.98 3.77 13.18
CA ALA A 251 -9.84 4.82 12.62
C ALA A 251 -10.68 5.52 13.69
N GLY A 252 -11.29 4.76 14.60
CA GLY A 252 -12.13 5.33 15.65
C GLY A 252 -11.36 6.06 16.76
N ALA A 253 -10.14 5.60 17.06
CA ALA A 253 -9.30 6.22 18.08
C ALA A 253 -8.75 7.58 17.64
N PHE A 254 -8.41 7.71 16.36
CA PHE A 254 -7.79 8.91 15.79
C PHE A 254 -8.74 9.74 14.93
N TYR A 255 -10.05 9.51 14.97
CA TYR A 255 -11.03 10.47 14.45
C TYR A 255 -10.79 11.83 15.12
N PRO A 256 -10.72 12.97 14.40
CA PRO A 256 -11.03 13.18 12.97
C PRO A 256 -9.80 13.27 12.04
N ASN A 257 -8.65 12.67 12.38
CA ASN A 257 -7.40 12.73 11.60
C ASN A 257 -7.45 11.89 10.30
N TYR A 258 -8.43 12.17 9.45
CA TYR A 258 -8.76 11.45 8.23
C TYR A 258 -8.28 12.22 7.00
N PHE A 259 -7.72 11.48 6.05
CA PHE A 259 -7.15 12.00 4.83
C PHE A 259 -7.53 11.10 3.65
N THR A 260 -7.57 11.69 2.46
CA THR A 260 -7.85 10.97 1.21
C THR A 260 -6.79 11.29 0.15
N PHE A 261 -6.77 10.51 -0.91
CA PHE A 261 -5.85 10.71 -2.04
C PHE A 261 -6.56 11.31 -3.24
N GLY A 262 -5.83 12.11 -4.01
CA GLY A 262 -6.31 12.59 -5.32
C GLY A 262 -6.47 11.45 -6.31
N LYS A 263 -7.40 11.61 -7.26
CA LYS A 263 -7.56 10.67 -8.38
C LYS A 263 -6.34 10.73 -9.30
N CYS A 264 -5.92 9.57 -9.79
CA CYS A 264 -4.91 9.46 -10.82
C CYS A 264 -5.59 9.46 -12.19
N ASP A 265 -5.05 10.23 -13.13
CA ASP A 265 -5.50 10.21 -14.52
C ASP A 265 -4.69 9.17 -15.30
N GLU A 266 -5.33 8.03 -15.60
CA GLU A 266 -4.70 6.91 -16.30
C GLU A 266 -4.20 7.30 -17.70
N GLU A 267 -4.93 8.16 -18.41
CA GLU A 267 -4.54 8.60 -19.75
C GLU A 267 -3.24 9.42 -19.70
N ILE A 268 -3.14 10.34 -18.74
CA ILE A 268 -1.92 11.11 -18.50
C ILE A 268 -0.77 10.18 -18.07
N ALA A 269 -1.06 9.17 -17.24
CA ALA A 269 -0.05 8.22 -16.77
C ALA A 269 0.54 7.38 -17.92
N VAL A 270 -0.30 6.84 -18.81
CA VAL A 270 0.11 6.06 -19.99
C VAL A 270 0.97 6.91 -20.92
N ARG A 271 0.57 8.17 -21.16
CA ARG A 271 1.36 9.13 -21.96
C ARG A 271 2.71 9.44 -21.32
N HIS A 272 2.75 9.61 -19.99
CA HIS A 272 3.98 9.91 -19.27
C HIS A 272 5.01 8.78 -19.31
N LEU A 273 4.57 7.52 -19.32
CA LEU A 273 5.44 6.34 -19.40
C LEU A 273 5.60 5.76 -20.81
N ALA A 274 5.18 6.49 -21.84
CA ALA A 274 5.26 6.05 -23.24
C ALA A 274 4.65 4.65 -23.47
N GLY A 275 3.51 4.36 -22.82
CA GLY A 275 2.82 3.07 -22.93
C GLY A 275 3.46 1.90 -22.17
N LYS A 276 4.45 2.15 -21.31
CA LYS A 276 5.00 1.15 -20.39
C LYS A 276 4.12 1.01 -19.16
N ASP A 277 4.05 -0.20 -18.61
CA ASP A 277 3.27 -0.54 -17.42
C ASP A 277 3.71 0.29 -16.19
N PRO A 278 2.82 1.16 -15.65
CA PRO A 278 3.11 1.96 -14.45
C PRO A 278 3.34 1.13 -13.18
N LYS A 279 2.86 -0.13 -13.13
CA LYS A 279 3.04 -1.01 -11.97
C LYS A 279 4.44 -1.62 -11.90
N THR A 280 5.19 -1.61 -13.00
CA THR A 280 6.53 -2.20 -13.11
C THR A 280 7.61 -1.21 -13.54
N THR A 281 7.25 0.01 -13.94
CA THR A 281 8.16 0.98 -14.57
C THR A 281 8.25 2.30 -13.80
N VAL A 282 9.45 2.87 -13.74
CA VAL A 282 9.69 4.24 -13.24
C VAL A 282 10.35 5.12 -14.29
N MET A 283 10.07 6.42 -14.25
CA MET A 283 10.64 7.41 -15.18
C MET A 283 11.78 8.19 -14.53
N LEU A 284 12.82 8.43 -15.33
CA LEU A 284 13.93 9.33 -15.05
C LEU A 284 13.94 10.49 -16.03
N LYS A 285 14.42 11.64 -15.58
CA LYS A 285 14.58 12.86 -16.38
C LYS A 285 16.02 13.36 -16.31
N ASN A 286 16.39 14.25 -17.23
CA ASN A 286 17.75 14.78 -17.35
C ASN A 286 18.79 13.69 -17.68
N ILE A 287 18.40 12.74 -18.55
CA ILE A 287 19.32 11.75 -19.08
C ILE A 287 20.22 12.43 -20.12
N PRO A 288 21.55 12.23 -20.04
CA PRO A 288 22.48 12.82 -20.99
C PRO A 288 22.31 12.22 -22.40
N PRO A 289 22.75 12.93 -23.45
CA PRO A 289 22.84 12.38 -24.80
C PRO A 289 23.60 11.04 -24.81
N TYR A 290 23.18 10.11 -25.67
CA TYR A 290 23.74 8.74 -25.72
C TYR A 290 23.64 7.98 -24.39
N GLY A 291 22.60 8.27 -23.58
CA GLY A 291 22.40 7.69 -22.25
C GLY A 291 22.44 6.15 -22.18
N TYR A 292 22.14 5.47 -23.30
CA TYR A 292 22.22 4.01 -23.43
C TYR A 292 23.65 3.46 -23.26
N LEU A 293 24.70 4.25 -23.45
CA LEU A 293 26.08 3.84 -23.17
C LEU A 293 26.31 3.56 -21.68
N TYR A 294 25.57 4.26 -20.81
CA TYR A 294 25.74 4.20 -19.36
C TYR A 294 24.71 3.30 -18.66
N HIS A 295 24.02 2.43 -19.41
CA HIS A 295 22.96 1.56 -18.88
C HIS A 295 23.42 0.68 -17.71
N LYS A 296 24.68 0.22 -17.71
CA LYS A 296 25.26 -0.56 -16.59
C LYS A 296 25.38 0.26 -15.30
N GLN A 297 25.75 1.54 -15.40
CA GLN A 297 25.78 2.46 -14.25
C GLN A 297 24.36 2.67 -13.71
N LEU A 298 23.40 2.91 -14.60
CA LEU A 298 21.99 3.08 -14.23
C LEU A 298 21.44 1.83 -13.55
N GLN A 299 21.68 0.65 -14.12
CA GLN A 299 21.29 -0.64 -13.52
C GLN A 299 21.87 -0.83 -12.12
N SER A 300 23.13 -0.42 -11.90
CA SER A 300 23.76 -0.48 -10.58
C SER A 300 23.10 0.44 -9.55
N LEU A 301 22.60 1.61 -9.95
CA LEU A 301 21.90 2.55 -9.04
C LEU A 301 20.60 1.94 -8.49
N PHE A 302 19.93 1.07 -9.26
CA PHE A 302 18.67 0.43 -8.86
C PHE A 302 18.84 -0.95 -8.23
N ARG A 303 20.08 -1.43 -8.01
CA ARG A 303 20.36 -2.76 -7.46
C ARG A 303 19.67 -3.02 -6.11
N GLN A 304 19.47 -1.98 -5.29
CA GLN A 304 18.78 -2.08 -4.00
C GLN A 304 17.25 -2.12 -4.13
N CYS A 305 16.69 -1.67 -5.26
CA CYS A 305 15.24 -1.64 -5.49
C CYS A 305 14.73 -2.96 -6.06
N GLY A 306 15.42 -3.53 -7.04
CA GLY A 306 15.01 -4.76 -7.70
C GLY A 306 15.81 -5.05 -8.97
N GLN A 307 15.56 -6.20 -9.59
CA GLN A 307 16.23 -6.58 -10.83
C GLN A 307 15.64 -5.81 -12.02
N VAL A 308 16.44 -4.95 -12.66
CA VAL A 308 16.05 -4.24 -13.87
C VAL A 308 15.90 -5.23 -15.03
N LYS A 309 14.72 -5.23 -15.67
CA LYS A 309 14.40 -6.01 -16.87
C LYS A 309 14.88 -5.30 -18.13
N SER A 310 14.44 -4.06 -18.31
CA SER A 310 14.79 -3.25 -19.48
C SER A 310 14.91 -1.76 -19.13
N ILE A 311 15.66 -1.02 -19.95
CA ILE A 311 15.73 0.44 -19.88
C ILE A 311 15.45 1.00 -21.27
N ALA A 312 14.34 1.72 -21.42
CA ALA A 312 14.01 2.40 -22.66
C ALA A 312 14.40 3.88 -22.56
N TYR A 313 15.18 4.36 -23.52
CA TYR A 313 15.65 5.74 -23.62
C TYR A 313 14.82 6.50 -24.66
N ASP A 314 14.30 7.66 -24.28
CA ASP A 314 13.55 8.57 -25.15
C ASP A 314 14.03 10.00 -24.92
N GLY A 315 15.03 10.42 -25.70
CA GLY A 315 15.70 11.71 -25.56
C GLY A 315 16.27 11.89 -24.15
N SER A 316 15.82 12.94 -23.45
CA SER A 316 16.26 13.26 -22.09
C SER A 316 15.55 12.46 -20.99
N LYS A 317 14.76 11.44 -21.34
CA LYS A 317 14.02 10.58 -20.43
C LYS A 317 14.51 9.14 -20.55
N ALA A 318 14.44 8.40 -19.45
CA ALA A 318 14.62 6.96 -19.45
C ALA A 318 13.52 6.29 -18.61
N PHE A 319 13.05 5.15 -19.07
CA PHE A 319 12.03 4.33 -18.42
C PHE A 319 12.69 3.03 -17.97
N VAL A 320 12.75 2.82 -16.66
CA VAL A 320 13.38 1.65 -16.04
C VAL A 320 12.27 0.67 -15.67
N GLU A 321 12.19 -0.45 -16.38
CA GLU A 321 11.22 -1.52 -16.15
C GLU A 321 11.86 -2.60 -15.28
N PHE A 322 11.20 -2.99 -14.19
CA PHE A 322 11.67 -4.04 -13.29
C PHE A 322 11.15 -5.41 -13.70
N SER A 323 11.91 -6.45 -13.36
CA SER A 323 11.52 -7.84 -13.58
C SER A 323 10.42 -8.22 -12.61
N ARG A 324 9.24 -8.57 -13.13
CA ARG A 324 8.14 -9.13 -12.35
C ARG A 324 8.30 -10.64 -12.22
N ASN A 325 8.07 -11.16 -11.01
CA ASN A 325 7.87 -12.59 -10.83
C ASN A 325 6.51 -12.98 -11.43
N PRO A 326 6.44 -13.91 -12.41
CA PRO A 326 5.17 -14.39 -12.99
C PRO A 326 4.12 -14.87 -11.98
N MET A 327 4.57 -15.18 -10.76
CA MET A 327 3.76 -15.67 -9.64
C MET A 327 3.26 -14.58 -8.71
N GLU A 328 3.64 -13.32 -8.93
CA GLU A 328 3.09 -12.19 -8.19
C GLU A 328 1.85 -11.66 -8.92
N GLY A 329 0.78 -11.40 -8.17
CA GLY A 329 -0.43 -10.76 -8.67
C GLY A 329 -0.16 -9.37 -9.25
N PHE A 330 -1.17 -8.77 -9.90
CA PHE A 330 -1.05 -7.46 -10.56
C PHE A 330 -1.08 -6.28 -9.58
N LYS A 331 -0.12 -6.24 -8.67
CA LYS A 331 0.14 -5.15 -7.72
C LYS A 331 1.35 -4.34 -8.19
N ILE A 332 1.49 -3.11 -7.70
CA ILE A 332 2.70 -2.32 -7.96
C ILE A 332 3.90 -3.04 -7.34
N LEU A 333 4.94 -3.24 -8.14
CA LEU A 333 6.13 -3.94 -7.69
C LEU A 333 6.80 -3.22 -6.51
N PRO A 334 7.29 -3.96 -5.49
CA PRO A 334 8.09 -3.36 -4.42
C PRO A 334 9.26 -2.52 -4.95
N ALA A 335 9.85 -2.92 -6.09
CA ALA A 335 10.92 -2.17 -6.74
C ALA A 335 10.51 -0.75 -7.16
N VAL A 336 9.26 -0.55 -7.60
CA VAL A 336 8.71 0.78 -7.95
C VAL A 336 8.56 1.62 -6.68
N TYR A 337 7.98 1.05 -5.61
CA TYR A 337 7.88 1.72 -4.31
C TYR A 337 9.25 2.16 -3.77
N LEU A 338 10.24 1.26 -3.78
CA LEU A 338 11.60 1.56 -3.32
C LEU A 338 12.28 2.62 -4.20
N SER A 339 12.05 2.61 -5.51
CA SER A 339 12.60 3.59 -6.44
C SER A 339 12.06 4.99 -6.17
N VAL A 340 10.74 5.15 -6.05
CA VAL A 340 10.13 6.45 -5.68
C VAL A 340 10.61 6.88 -4.29
N LYS A 341 10.80 5.93 -3.38
CA LYS A 341 11.34 6.20 -2.05
C LYS A 341 12.75 6.81 -2.09
N MET A 342 13.62 6.36 -2.99
CA MET A 342 14.96 6.95 -3.18
C MET A 342 14.89 8.45 -3.50
N SER A 343 13.95 8.84 -4.37
CA SER A 343 13.72 10.24 -4.75
C SER A 343 13.29 11.09 -3.54
N GLN A 344 12.33 10.61 -2.73
CA GLN A 344 11.87 11.30 -1.52
C GLN A 344 12.97 11.46 -0.44
N LEU A 345 13.87 10.48 -0.37
CA LEU A 345 15.05 10.50 0.49
C LEU A 345 16.17 11.39 -0.06
N LYS A 346 16.00 11.97 -1.26
CA LYS A 346 16.99 12.81 -1.96
C LYS A 346 18.32 12.08 -2.16
N ILE A 347 18.27 10.78 -2.47
CA ILE A 347 19.46 10.00 -2.80
C ILE A 347 19.96 10.48 -4.17
N PRO A 348 21.22 10.96 -4.28
CA PRO A 348 21.72 11.51 -5.53
C PRO A 348 21.92 10.39 -6.58
N LEU A 349 21.30 10.55 -7.75
CA LEU A 349 21.54 9.69 -8.92
C LEU A 349 22.57 10.37 -9.82
N LEU A 350 23.81 9.87 -9.77
CA LEU A 350 24.93 10.44 -10.53
C LEU A 350 25.42 9.45 -11.58
N LEU A 351 25.59 9.93 -12.82
CA LEU A 351 26.23 9.20 -13.90
C LEU A 351 27.57 9.83 -14.24
N ASN A 352 28.61 9.01 -14.37
CA ASN A 352 29.90 9.44 -14.93
C ASN A 352 29.82 9.28 -16.45
N VAL A 353 29.90 10.39 -17.18
CA VAL A 353 29.71 10.45 -18.64
C VAL A 353 30.87 11.14 -19.34
N HIS A 354 31.05 10.81 -20.61
CA HIS A 354 31.92 11.52 -21.54
C HIS A 354 31.24 12.79 -22.05
N PHE A 355 32.03 13.78 -22.48
CA PHE A 355 31.49 14.93 -23.17
C PHE A 355 30.87 14.51 -24.51
N PRO A 356 29.73 15.09 -24.92
CA PRO A 356 29.09 14.75 -26.20
C PRO A 356 30.06 14.87 -27.39
N ASP A 357 30.91 15.90 -27.39
CA ASP A 357 31.88 16.15 -28.46
C ASP A 357 32.88 14.99 -28.62
N ASP A 358 33.25 14.32 -27.52
CA ASP A 358 34.19 13.19 -27.57
C ASP A 358 33.55 11.91 -28.11
N ILE A 359 32.23 11.75 -27.90
CA ILE A 359 31.45 10.66 -28.50
C ILE A 359 31.25 10.92 -29.99
N GLU A 360 30.95 12.17 -30.37
CA GLU A 360 30.72 12.56 -31.76
C GLU A 360 32.00 12.43 -32.62
N LYS A 361 33.19 12.68 -32.06
CA LYS A 361 34.48 12.43 -32.74
C LYS A 361 34.67 10.97 -33.18
N GLN A 362 34.09 10.01 -32.46
CA GLN A 362 34.19 8.58 -32.79
C GLN A 362 33.24 8.15 -33.93
N LEU A 363 32.30 9.01 -34.35
CA LEU A 363 31.23 8.66 -35.30
C LEU A 363 31.57 8.93 -36.78
N GLN A 364 32.74 9.52 -37.11
CA GLN A 364 33.29 9.72 -38.46
C GLN A 364 32.23 9.91 -39.59
N GLY A 365 31.56 11.06 -39.62
CA GLY A 365 30.80 11.51 -40.80
C GLY A 365 29.34 11.05 -40.93
N VAL A 366 28.79 10.29 -39.98
CA VAL A 366 27.33 10.08 -39.87
C VAL A 366 26.69 11.31 -39.23
N THR A 367 25.49 11.73 -39.66
CA THR A 367 24.77 12.86 -39.05
C THR A 367 24.54 12.62 -37.56
N ALA A 368 25.42 13.16 -36.70
CA ALA A 368 25.41 12.95 -35.26
C ALA A 368 24.04 13.26 -34.60
N ALA A 369 23.24 14.13 -35.22
CA ALA A 369 21.89 14.47 -34.81
C ALA A 369 20.90 13.28 -34.82
N SER A 370 21.00 12.32 -35.75
CA SER A 370 20.06 11.19 -35.82
C SER A 370 20.28 10.16 -34.71
N VAL A 371 21.53 9.94 -34.30
CA VAL A 371 21.89 8.98 -33.24
C VAL A 371 21.68 9.58 -31.84
N LYS A 372 21.81 10.91 -31.69
CA LYS A 372 21.67 11.62 -30.41
C LYS A 372 20.26 11.54 -29.82
N SER A 373 19.23 11.51 -30.67
CA SER A 373 17.82 11.41 -30.29
C SER A 373 17.22 10.03 -30.56
N LEU A 374 18.05 9.02 -30.83
CA LEU A 374 17.55 7.69 -31.14
C LEU A 374 16.87 7.08 -29.91
N ARG A 375 15.68 6.52 -30.10
CA ARG A 375 15.02 5.73 -29.05
C ARG A 375 15.68 4.37 -28.98
N VAL A 376 16.21 4.02 -27.82
CA VAL A 376 16.99 2.78 -27.63
C VAL A 376 16.40 1.99 -26.47
N ASN A 377 16.20 0.69 -26.66
CA ASN A 377 15.81 -0.22 -25.61
C ASN A 377 17.00 -1.12 -25.26
N VAL A 378 17.38 -1.10 -23.99
CA VAL A 378 18.39 -2.00 -23.43
C VAL A 378 17.64 -3.12 -22.72
N ASP A 379 17.75 -4.36 -23.22
CA ASP A 379 17.31 -5.55 -22.50
C ASP A 379 18.46 -6.01 -21.60
N CYS A 380 18.33 -5.75 -20.31
CA CYS A 380 19.36 -6.07 -19.32
C CYS A 380 19.50 -7.59 -19.07
N GLN A 381 18.49 -8.39 -19.44
CA GLN A 381 18.52 -9.84 -19.26
C GLN A 381 19.20 -10.52 -20.45
N LYS A 382 18.91 -10.07 -21.67
CA LYS A 382 19.54 -10.56 -22.90
C LYS A 382 20.88 -9.88 -23.19
N GLN A 383 21.20 -8.81 -22.46
CA GLN A 383 22.34 -7.92 -22.74
C GLN A 383 22.33 -7.37 -24.18
N THR A 384 21.14 -7.16 -24.73
CA THR A 384 20.96 -6.62 -26.08
C THR A 384 20.56 -5.15 -26.02
N VAL A 385 21.06 -4.38 -26.99
CA VAL A 385 20.72 -2.97 -27.14
C VAL A 385 20.20 -2.79 -28.56
N GLU A 386 18.91 -2.45 -28.67
CA GLU A 386 18.25 -2.38 -29.97
C GLU A 386 17.52 -1.03 -30.11
N PRO A 387 17.46 -0.46 -31.34
CA PRO A 387 16.62 0.70 -31.59
C PRO A 387 15.15 0.33 -31.33
N VAL A 388 14.40 1.23 -30.67
CA VAL A 388 13.00 0.98 -30.30
C VAL A 388 12.13 1.02 -31.55
N GLU A 389 11.54 -0.11 -31.92
CA GLU A 389 10.37 -0.11 -32.80
C GLU A 389 9.20 0.57 -32.08
N ILE A 390 8.48 1.48 -32.76
CA ILE A 390 7.09 1.77 -32.40
C ILE A 390 6.28 0.53 -32.82
N SER A 391 6.43 -0.53 -32.06
CA SER A 391 5.54 -1.66 -32.05
C SER A 391 5.06 -1.74 -30.62
N PHE A 392 3.83 -1.26 -30.40
CA PHE A 392 3.04 -1.76 -29.28
C PHE A 392 3.17 -3.28 -29.31
N GLY A 393 3.50 -3.92 -28.18
CA GLY A 393 3.74 -5.38 -28.07
C GLY A 393 2.62 -6.26 -28.67
N THR A 394 1.51 -5.65 -29.06
CA THR A 394 0.43 -6.13 -29.90
C THR A 394 0.88 -6.86 -31.18
N LEU A 395 1.96 -6.49 -31.87
CA LEU A 395 2.23 -7.03 -33.22
C LEU A 395 2.85 -8.44 -33.26
N GLN A 396 3.59 -8.86 -32.22
CA GLN A 396 4.10 -10.24 -32.14
C GLN A 396 3.06 -11.20 -31.53
N GLN A 397 2.24 -10.74 -30.59
CA GLN A 397 1.19 -11.56 -29.97
C GLN A 397 -0.11 -11.63 -30.77
N SER A 398 -0.39 -10.69 -31.68
CA SER A 398 -1.53 -10.80 -32.62
C SER A 398 -1.42 -12.03 -33.52
N LYS A 399 -0.19 -12.49 -33.84
CA LYS A 399 0.05 -13.74 -34.57
C LYS A 399 -0.24 -15.00 -33.73
N MET A 400 -0.21 -14.90 -32.39
CA MET A 400 -0.47 -16.02 -31.47
C MET A 400 -1.95 -16.17 -31.07
N ILE A 401 -2.81 -15.19 -31.36
CA ILE A 401 -4.24 -15.23 -31.00
C ILE A 401 -5.05 -15.28 -32.30
N PRO A 402 -5.31 -16.48 -32.85
CA PRO A 402 -6.00 -16.60 -34.13
C PRO A 402 -7.46 -16.15 -34.06
N ASN A 403 -8.10 -16.33 -32.88
CA ASN A 403 -9.53 -16.15 -32.69
C ASN A 403 -9.84 -15.42 -31.38
N HIS A 404 -10.99 -14.75 -31.33
CA HIS A 404 -11.55 -14.10 -30.15
C HIS A 404 -11.92 -15.08 -29.02
N VAL A 405 -12.04 -16.38 -29.34
CA VAL A 405 -12.39 -17.44 -28.40
C VAL A 405 -11.32 -18.53 -28.45
N LEU A 406 -10.80 -18.92 -27.29
CA LEU A 406 -9.74 -19.92 -27.15
C LEU A 406 -10.19 -21.04 -26.20
N SER A 407 -9.81 -22.26 -26.52
CA SER A 407 -9.92 -23.38 -25.58
C SER A 407 -8.58 -23.54 -24.86
N ILE A 408 -8.60 -23.49 -23.54
CA ILE A 408 -7.39 -23.50 -22.71
C ILE A 408 -7.46 -24.54 -21.59
N LYS A 409 -6.29 -24.88 -21.07
CA LYS A 409 -6.13 -25.61 -19.81
C LYS A 409 -5.30 -24.76 -18.85
N ILE A 410 -5.84 -24.53 -17.65
CA ILE A 410 -5.15 -23.83 -16.58
C ILE A 410 -4.18 -24.80 -15.91
N THR A 411 -2.97 -24.33 -15.69
CA THR A 411 -1.87 -25.11 -15.08
C THR A 411 -1.46 -24.56 -13.74
N GLU A 412 -1.54 -23.25 -13.53
CA GLU A 412 -1.18 -22.59 -12.29
C GLU A 412 -2.14 -21.42 -12.02
N ILE A 413 -2.62 -21.32 -10.77
CA ILE A 413 -3.47 -20.21 -10.31
C ILE A 413 -2.58 -19.28 -9.49
N VAL A 414 -2.49 -18.02 -9.90
CA VAL A 414 -1.74 -16.98 -9.15
C VAL A 414 -2.64 -16.43 -8.03
N GLU A 415 -3.84 -15.98 -8.39
CA GLU A 415 -4.90 -15.59 -7.48
C GLU A 415 -6.27 -15.78 -8.14
N VAL A 416 -7.37 -15.48 -7.43
CA VAL A 416 -8.71 -15.59 -8.03
C VAL A 416 -8.81 -14.69 -9.26
N GLY A 417 -9.06 -15.31 -10.41
CA GLY A 417 -9.14 -14.61 -11.68
C GLY A 417 -7.80 -14.29 -12.35
N HIS A 418 -6.64 -14.61 -11.77
CA HIS A 418 -5.32 -14.47 -12.42
C HIS A 418 -4.61 -15.81 -12.45
N PHE A 419 -4.30 -16.29 -13.65
CA PHE A 419 -3.78 -17.65 -13.83
C PHE A 419 -2.95 -17.80 -15.10
N TRP A 420 -2.14 -18.85 -15.12
CA TRP A 420 -1.39 -19.29 -16.28
C TRP A 420 -2.02 -20.52 -16.90
N GLY A 421 -1.94 -20.61 -18.21
CA GLY A 421 -2.41 -21.77 -18.96
C GLY A 421 -1.88 -21.80 -20.37
N TYR A 422 -2.24 -22.84 -21.10
CA TYR A 422 -1.86 -22.99 -22.50
C TYR A 422 -3.08 -23.38 -23.34
N ARG A 423 -2.98 -23.11 -24.65
CA ARG A 423 -4.03 -23.44 -25.62
C ARG A 423 -4.06 -24.94 -25.89
N ILE A 424 -5.26 -25.52 -26.00
CA ILE A 424 -5.43 -26.95 -26.27
C ILE A 424 -5.84 -27.27 -27.71
N ASP A 425 -5.87 -26.27 -28.60
CA ASP A 425 -6.15 -26.52 -30.01
C ASP A 425 -5.03 -27.30 -30.69
N GLU A 426 -5.37 -27.90 -31.83
CA GLU A 426 -4.50 -28.79 -32.58
C GLU A 426 -3.19 -28.10 -33.00
N LYS A 427 -3.24 -26.83 -33.39
CA LYS A 427 -2.03 -26.07 -33.78
C LYS A 427 -1.08 -25.97 -32.59
N ASN A 428 -1.55 -25.53 -31.43
CA ASN A 428 -0.68 -25.42 -30.25
C ASN A 428 -0.17 -26.79 -29.78
N ARG A 429 -1.01 -27.84 -29.87
CA ARG A 429 -0.60 -29.21 -29.54
C ARG A 429 0.56 -29.68 -30.42
N THR A 430 0.49 -29.46 -31.74
CA THR A 430 1.59 -29.84 -32.65
C THR A 430 2.88 -29.08 -32.35
N VAL A 431 2.81 -27.79 -32.02
CA VAL A 431 3.98 -26.98 -31.62
C VAL A 431 4.62 -27.53 -30.34
N LEU A 432 3.81 -27.79 -29.30
CA LEU A 432 4.32 -28.35 -28.04
C LEU A 432 4.93 -29.75 -28.23
N GLN A 433 4.32 -30.61 -29.03
CA GLN A 433 4.86 -31.94 -29.33
C GLN A 433 6.18 -31.86 -30.09
N ALA A 434 6.29 -30.99 -31.09
CA ALA A 434 7.52 -30.78 -31.85
C ALA A 434 8.64 -30.22 -30.96
N LEU A 435 8.34 -29.22 -30.12
CA LEU A 435 9.29 -28.65 -29.17
C LEU A 435 9.82 -29.70 -28.19
N THR A 436 8.93 -30.48 -27.58
CA THR A 436 9.32 -31.52 -26.61
C THR A 436 10.15 -32.62 -27.28
N ALA A 437 9.78 -33.05 -28.50
CA ALA A 437 10.55 -34.03 -29.25
C ALA A 437 11.96 -33.53 -29.58
N GLU A 438 12.08 -32.30 -30.08
CA GLU A 438 13.37 -31.69 -30.43
C GLU A 438 14.28 -31.53 -29.21
N ILE A 439 13.76 -31.02 -28.09
CA ILE A 439 14.53 -30.85 -26.84
C ILE A 439 15.10 -32.17 -26.36
N ASN A 440 14.27 -33.22 -26.35
CA ASN A 440 14.65 -34.52 -25.78
C ASN A 440 15.43 -35.41 -26.76
N TYR A 441 15.53 -35.03 -28.03
CA TYR A 441 16.38 -35.68 -29.02
C TYR A 441 17.85 -35.19 -28.95
N GLN A 442 18.07 -33.96 -28.50
CA GLN A 442 19.40 -33.35 -28.44
C GLN A 442 20.24 -33.84 -27.25
N ASN A 443 21.57 -33.82 -27.40
CA ASN A 443 22.50 -34.12 -26.31
C ASN A 443 22.64 -32.91 -25.38
N LEU A 444 22.06 -33.00 -24.17
CA LEU A 444 21.90 -31.86 -23.26
C LEU A 444 23.16 -31.58 -22.42
N MET A 445 23.75 -30.40 -22.61
CA MET A 445 24.90 -29.91 -21.87
C MET A 445 24.51 -29.29 -20.51
N ASP A 446 25.43 -29.34 -19.56
CA ASP A 446 25.27 -28.63 -18.28
C ASP A 446 25.31 -27.11 -18.48
N LEU A 447 24.76 -26.37 -17.52
CA LEU A 447 24.72 -24.90 -17.61
C LEU A 447 26.14 -24.30 -17.64
N PRO A 448 26.41 -23.36 -18.57
CA PRO A 448 27.73 -22.71 -18.69
C PRO A 448 27.95 -21.65 -17.60
N VAL A 449 26.88 -21.17 -16.96
CA VAL A 449 26.90 -20.12 -15.94
C VAL A 449 26.21 -20.61 -14.68
N SER A 450 26.59 -20.02 -13.53
CA SER A 450 25.91 -20.29 -12.26
C SER A 450 24.40 -19.96 -12.37
N PRO A 451 23.51 -20.87 -11.95
CA PRO A 451 22.07 -20.63 -12.01
C PRO A 451 21.68 -19.35 -11.26
N HIS A 452 20.90 -18.48 -11.91
CA HIS A 452 20.41 -17.24 -11.32
C HIS A 452 18.98 -16.93 -11.77
N PRO A 453 18.20 -16.14 -11.00
CA PRO A 453 16.87 -15.69 -11.41
C PRO A 453 16.85 -15.05 -12.80
N GLY A 454 15.82 -15.38 -13.59
CA GLY A 454 15.62 -14.92 -14.96
C GLY A 454 16.32 -15.75 -16.04
N LEU A 455 17.29 -16.61 -15.68
CA LEU A 455 17.96 -17.48 -16.65
C LEU A 455 16.98 -18.46 -17.29
N VAL A 456 16.96 -18.52 -18.62
CA VAL A 456 16.19 -19.52 -19.39
C VAL A 456 17.07 -20.75 -19.57
N CYS A 457 16.55 -21.91 -19.21
CA CYS A 457 17.25 -23.19 -19.21
C CYS A 457 16.30 -24.33 -19.60
N LEU A 458 16.83 -25.54 -19.69
CA LEU A 458 16.04 -26.76 -19.77
C LEU A 458 15.97 -27.40 -18.39
N ALA A 459 14.76 -27.79 -17.96
CA ALA A 459 14.53 -28.41 -16.67
C ALA A 459 13.66 -29.67 -16.82
N PRO A 460 13.91 -30.72 -16.02
CA PRO A 460 13.10 -31.93 -16.07
C PRO A 460 11.74 -31.73 -15.40
N PHE A 461 10.71 -32.30 -16.00
CA PHE A 461 9.40 -32.49 -15.39
C PHE A 461 8.98 -33.95 -15.49
N THR A 462 8.39 -34.50 -14.44
CA THR A 462 8.00 -35.91 -14.42
C THR A 462 6.52 -36.02 -14.76
N HIS A 463 6.19 -36.64 -15.89
CA HIS A 463 4.84 -37.06 -16.22
C HIS A 463 4.83 -38.58 -16.39
N ALA A 464 4.01 -39.28 -15.60
CA ALA A 464 3.72 -40.71 -15.77
C ALA A 464 4.97 -41.57 -16.05
N GLU A 465 5.87 -41.64 -15.07
CA GLU A 465 7.06 -42.53 -15.01
C GLU A 465 8.28 -42.15 -15.87
N ASN A 466 8.14 -41.34 -16.93
CA ASN A 466 9.28 -40.84 -17.73
C ASN A 466 9.70 -39.40 -17.35
N ARG A 467 11.02 -39.14 -17.37
CA ARG A 467 11.60 -37.82 -17.12
C ARG A 467 11.97 -37.18 -18.46
N GLU A 468 11.24 -36.13 -18.84
CA GLU A 468 11.51 -35.33 -20.03
C GLU A 468 11.96 -33.92 -19.62
N TYR A 469 12.76 -33.28 -20.47
CA TYR A 469 13.20 -31.89 -20.34
C TYR A 469 12.29 -30.95 -21.10
N TYR A 470 12.07 -29.77 -20.52
CA TYR A 470 11.22 -28.72 -21.06
C TYR A 470 11.90 -27.35 -20.89
N ARG A 471 11.52 -26.38 -21.71
CA ARG A 471 11.99 -25.00 -21.55
C ARG A 471 11.44 -24.42 -20.26
N ALA A 472 12.32 -23.86 -19.46
CA ALA A 472 12.00 -23.31 -18.16
C ALA A 472 12.78 -22.02 -17.91
N ARG A 473 12.25 -21.19 -17.02
CA ARG A 473 12.92 -19.99 -16.53
C ARG A 473 13.08 -20.09 -15.03
N ILE A 474 14.29 -19.82 -14.53
CA ILE A 474 14.57 -19.84 -13.10
C ILE A 474 13.86 -18.65 -12.44
N LEU A 475 13.02 -18.91 -11.44
CA LEU A 475 12.35 -17.88 -10.64
C LEU A 475 13.22 -17.47 -9.47
N TYR A 476 13.69 -18.43 -8.68
CA TYR A 476 14.60 -18.21 -7.57
C TYR A 476 15.51 -19.41 -7.35
N VAL A 477 16.65 -19.17 -6.71
CA VAL A 477 17.63 -20.20 -6.31
C VAL A 477 17.72 -20.21 -4.80
N CYS A 478 17.59 -21.40 -4.20
CA CYS A 478 17.62 -21.60 -2.76
C CYS A 478 18.44 -22.86 -2.42
N GLY A 479 19.68 -22.66 -1.97
CA GLY A 479 20.63 -23.76 -1.74
C GLY A 479 20.89 -24.52 -3.03
N ASP A 480 20.78 -25.86 -3.00
CA ASP A 480 21.01 -26.75 -4.15
C ASP A 480 19.79 -26.93 -5.07
N PHE A 481 18.76 -26.09 -4.92
CA PHE A 481 17.53 -26.15 -5.71
C PHE A 481 17.21 -24.81 -6.36
N ALA A 482 16.60 -24.88 -7.55
CA ALA A 482 15.92 -23.77 -8.19
C ALA A 482 14.41 -24.05 -8.25
N GLU A 483 13.59 -23.04 -8.04
CA GLU A 483 12.21 -23.08 -8.54
C GLU A 483 12.19 -22.54 -9.96
N VAL A 484 11.60 -23.32 -10.86
CA VAL A 484 11.55 -23.00 -12.29
C VAL A 484 10.10 -22.89 -12.75
N PHE A 485 9.88 -22.00 -13.71
CA PHE A 485 8.62 -21.80 -14.41
C PHE A 485 8.72 -22.34 -15.83
N PHE A 486 7.89 -23.31 -16.19
CA PHE A 486 7.89 -23.90 -17.53
C PHE A 486 7.20 -22.94 -18.50
N VAL A 487 8.00 -22.32 -19.38
CA VAL A 487 7.55 -21.19 -20.22
C VAL A 487 6.52 -21.59 -21.28
N ASP A 488 6.36 -22.88 -21.53
CA ASP A 488 5.43 -23.42 -22.53
C ASP A 488 4.11 -23.92 -21.94
N TYR A 489 4.10 -24.28 -20.67
CA TYR A 489 2.94 -24.87 -20.00
C TYR A 489 2.39 -24.00 -18.88
N GLY A 490 3.20 -23.12 -18.28
CA GLY A 490 2.77 -22.16 -17.25
C GLY A 490 2.78 -22.70 -15.81
N ASN A 491 3.17 -23.96 -15.59
CA ASN A 491 3.34 -24.55 -14.26
C ASN A 491 4.75 -24.33 -13.70
N ARG A 492 4.92 -24.61 -12.40
CA ARG A 492 6.20 -24.55 -11.70
C ARG A 492 6.65 -25.88 -11.13
N SER A 493 7.94 -25.99 -10.85
CA SER A 493 8.52 -27.13 -10.13
C SER A 493 9.80 -26.74 -9.41
N LYS A 494 10.10 -27.45 -8.32
CA LYS A 494 11.37 -27.35 -7.61
C LYS A 494 12.34 -28.39 -8.17
N VAL A 495 13.45 -27.92 -8.73
CA VAL A 495 14.41 -28.74 -9.47
C VAL A 495 15.81 -28.60 -8.86
N PRO A 496 16.54 -29.70 -8.63
CA PRO A 496 17.94 -29.65 -8.21
C PRO A 496 18.82 -28.94 -9.26
N LEU A 497 19.74 -28.07 -8.84
CA LEU A 497 20.58 -27.29 -9.76
C LEU A 497 21.37 -28.16 -10.75
N LYS A 498 21.85 -29.33 -10.30
CA LYS A 498 22.59 -30.31 -11.11
C LYS A 498 21.78 -30.91 -12.26
N LYS A 499 20.45 -30.73 -12.27
CA LYS A 499 19.56 -31.23 -13.31
C LYS A 499 19.15 -30.14 -14.29
N LEU A 500 19.61 -28.91 -14.13
CA LEU A 500 19.35 -27.85 -15.10
C LEU A 500 20.35 -27.96 -16.25
N LYS A 501 19.85 -27.81 -17.48
CA LYS A 501 20.62 -27.95 -18.71
C LYS A 501 20.60 -26.68 -19.53
N GLU A 502 21.63 -26.46 -20.35
CA GLU A 502 21.69 -25.33 -21.26
C GLU A 502 20.60 -25.44 -22.33
N ILE A 503 19.96 -24.31 -22.66
CA ILE A 503 19.02 -24.22 -23.78
C ILE A 503 19.76 -23.76 -25.06
N PRO A 504 19.72 -24.54 -26.15
CA PRO A 504 20.27 -24.16 -27.46
C PRO A 504 19.69 -22.83 -27.98
N GLY A 505 20.49 -22.04 -28.69
CA GLY A 505 20.10 -20.72 -29.21
C GLY A 505 18.84 -20.76 -30.08
N CYS A 506 18.73 -21.72 -31.00
CA CYS A 506 17.57 -21.90 -31.87
C CYS A 506 16.27 -22.14 -31.09
N LEU A 507 16.32 -22.87 -29.96
CA LEU A 507 15.15 -23.14 -29.12
C LEU A 507 14.82 -21.99 -28.17
N ARG A 508 15.81 -21.16 -27.84
CA ARG A 508 15.64 -19.96 -27.00
C ARG A 508 14.89 -18.84 -27.72
N GLU A 509 15.08 -18.73 -29.04
CA GLU A 509 14.45 -17.71 -29.88
C GLU A 509 12.97 -18.00 -30.18
N LEU A 510 12.53 -19.26 -30.06
CA LEU A 510 11.14 -19.64 -30.30
C LEU A 510 10.20 -19.03 -29.24
N PRO A 511 9.00 -18.56 -29.64
CA PRO A 511 8.06 -17.94 -28.70
C PRO A 511 7.63 -18.91 -27.60
N PHE A 512 7.40 -18.39 -26.41
CA PHE A 512 6.88 -19.15 -25.27
C PHE A 512 5.39 -19.41 -25.46
N GLN A 513 4.96 -20.66 -25.20
CA GLN A 513 3.58 -21.07 -25.48
C GLN A 513 2.61 -20.83 -24.31
N ALA A 514 3.10 -20.66 -23.08
CA ALA A 514 2.25 -20.34 -21.94
C ALA A 514 1.70 -18.91 -22.05
N LEU A 515 0.43 -18.76 -21.73
CA LEU A 515 -0.30 -17.49 -21.74
C LEU A 515 -0.72 -17.13 -20.32
N GLU A 516 -0.59 -15.85 -20.00
CA GLU A 516 -1.06 -15.26 -18.75
C GLU A 516 -2.45 -14.67 -18.95
N PHE A 517 -3.36 -14.98 -18.04
CA PHE A 517 -4.75 -14.57 -18.13
C PHE A 517 -5.20 -13.82 -16.88
N LYS A 518 -6.02 -12.78 -17.08
CA LYS A 518 -6.73 -12.06 -16.03
C LYS A 518 -8.21 -12.03 -16.35
N MET A 519 -9.07 -12.33 -15.39
CA MET A 519 -10.51 -12.21 -15.56
C MET A 519 -10.91 -10.73 -15.57
N CYS A 520 -11.69 -10.34 -16.57
CA CYS A 520 -12.14 -8.96 -16.72
C CYS A 520 -13.41 -8.64 -15.91
N LYS A 521 -13.60 -7.37 -15.60
CA LYS A 521 -14.78 -6.75 -14.96
C LYS A 521 -15.13 -7.33 -13.59
N MET A 522 -14.09 -7.68 -12.83
CA MET A 522 -14.24 -8.32 -11.52
C MET A 522 -13.17 -7.81 -10.56
N ARG A 523 -13.58 -7.55 -9.32
CA ARG A 523 -12.69 -7.26 -8.19
C ARG A 523 -13.13 -8.02 -6.93
N PRO A 524 -12.28 -8.12 -5.89
CA PRO A 524 -12.69 -8.76 -4.64
C PRO A 524 -13.85 -8.03 -3.99
N SER A 525 -14.79 -8.78 -3.41
CA SER A 525 -15.85 -8.20 -2.59
C SER A 525 -15.32 -7.64 -1.27
N ALA A 526 -16.11 -6.78 -0.60
CA ALA A 526 -15.79 -6.31 0.74
C ALA A 526 -15.48 -7.49 1.71
N LYS A 527 -16.24 -8.59 1.60
CA LYS A 527 -16.01 -9.81 2.39
C LYS A 527 -14.64 -10.43 2.10
N SER A 528 -14.26 -10.52 0.83
CA SER A 528 -12.94 -11.04 0.42
C SER A 528 -11.79 -10.18 0.93
N LEU A 529 -11.93 -8.85 0.88
CA LEU A 529 -10.93 -7.90 1.38
C LEU A 529 -10.76 -7.95 2.91
N VAL A 530 -11.85 -8.24 3.65
CA VAL A 530 -11.83 -8.34 5.11
C VAL A 530 -11.33 -9.71 5.59
N CYS A 531 -11.65 -10.79 4.86
CA CYS A 531 -11.33 -12.16 5.26
C CYS A 531 -10.03 -12.69 4.65
N GLY A 532 -9.35 -11.90 3.84
CA GLY A 532 -8.13 -12.30 3.14
C GLY A 532 -7.16 -11.15 2.97
N GLU A 533 -6.07 -11.42 2.26
CA GLU A 533 -5.11 -10.38 1.90
C GLU A 533 -5.66 -9.48 0.78
N TRP A 534 -6.16 -10.13 -0.27
CA TRP A 534 -6.81 -9.54 -1.44
C TRP A 534 -8.06 -10.35 -1.77
N TRP A 535 -7.92 -11.67 -1.81
CA TRP A 535 -9.01 -12.63 -1.87
C TRP A 535 -9.10 -13.45 -0.58
N SER A 536 -10.31 -13.85 -0.16
CA SER A 536 -10.44 -14.79 0.95
C SER A 536 -9.95 -16.17 0.56
N TYR A 537 -9.54 -16.96 1.56
CA TYR A 537 -9.16 -18.36 1.33
C TYR A 537 -10.30 -19.17 0.69
N SER A 538 -11.53 -18.93 1.17
CA SER A 538 -12.76 -19.50 0.62
C SER A 538 -12.98 -19.15 -0.87
N ALA A 539 -12.71 -17.92 -1.29
CA ALA A 539 -12.78 -17.50 -2.70
C ALA A 539 -11.76 -18.27 -3.55
N SER A 540 -10.52 -18.37 -3.08
CA SER A 540 -9.44 -19.09 -3.77
C SER A 540 -9.76 -20.58 -3.94
N GLN A 541 -10.26 -21.24 -2.88
CA GLN A 541 -10.69 -22.64 -2.97
C GLN A 541 -11.86 -22.81 -3.94
N ARG A 542 -12.83 -21.90 -3.91
CA ARG A 542 -13.98 -21.96 -4.81
C ARG A 542 -13.55 -21.81 -6.25
N PHE A 543 -12.74 -20.81 -6.56
CA PHE A 543 -12.19 -20.61 -7.90
C PHE A 543 -11.41 -21.84 -8.38
N ALA A 544 -10.52 -22.38 -7.56
CA ALA A 544 -9.79 -23.61 -7.86
C ALA A 544 -10.73 -24.79 -8.19
N SER A 545 -11.83 -24.96 -7.45
CA SER A 545 -12.83 -26.01 -7.72
C SER A 545 -13.57 -25.83 -9.06
N LEU A 546 -13.66 -24.58 -9.54
CA LEU A 546 -14.31 -24.24 -10.80
C LEU A 546 -13.40 -24.49 -12.00
N VAL A 547 -12.08 -24.33 -11.83
CA VAL A 547 -11.10 -24.37 -12.93
C VAL A 547 -10.24 -25.63 -13.00
N ASN A 548 -9.82 -26.20 -11.86
CA ASN A 548 -8.82 -27.27 -11.84
C ASN A 548 -9.34 -28.54 -12.50
N GLY A 549 -8.55 -29.08 -13.44
CA GLY A 549 -8.89 -30.31 -14.16
C GLY A 549 -9.92 -30.15 -15.27
N TYR A 550 -10.44 -28.95 -15.51
CA TYR A 550 -11.42 -28.69 -16.57
C TYR A 550 -10.77 -28.09 -17.81
N THR A 551 -11.36 -28.42 -18.96
CA THR A 551 -11.13 -27.65 -20.20
C THR A 551 -12.03 -26.43 -20.16
N LEU A 552 -11.45 -25.24 -20.33
CA LEU A 552 -12.16 -23.98 -20.23
C LEU A 552 -12.19 -23.28 -21.58
N LEU A 553 -13.29 -22.58 -21.83
CA LEU A 553 -13.44 -21.71 -22.97
C LEU A 553 -13.22 -20.27 -22.50
N VAL A 554 -12.27 -19.56 -23.08
CA VAL A 554 -12.03 -18.15 -22.77
C VAL A 554 -12.34 -17.25 -23.95
N LYS A 555 -13.01 -16.14 -23.67
CA LYS A 555 -13.28 -15.09 -24.64
C LYS A 555 -12.38 -13.90 -24.34
N VAL A 556 -11.57 -13.49 -25.31
CA VAL A 556 -10.57 -12.43 -25.14
C VAL A 556 -11.26 -11.07 -25.16
N TYR A 557 -11.21 -10.35 -24.04
CA TYR A 557 -11.69 -8.98 -23.93
C TYR A 557 -10.63 -7.98 -24.44
N SER A 558 -9.43 -8.03 -23.87
CA SER A 558 -8.32 -7.13 -24.22
C SER A 558 -6.96 -7.80 -24.02
N LEU A 559 -5.90 -7.17 -24.55
CA LEU A 559 -4.50 -7.57 -24.37
C LEU A 559 -3.71 -6.36 -23.87
N VAL A 560 -3.19 -6.44 -22.64
CA VAL A 560 -2.46 -5.35 -21.97
C VAL A 560 -1.18 -5.89 -21.37
N HIS A 561 -0.03 -5.29 -21.69
CA HIS A 561 1.31 -5.68 -21.17
C HIS A 561 1.59 -7.19 -21.21
N SER A 562 1.21 -7.84 -22.31
CA SER A 562 1.32 -9.30 -22.54
C SER A 562 0.40 -10.20 -21.72
N VAL A 563 -0.67 -9.65 -21.14
CA VAL A 563 -1.68 -10.35 -20.34
C VAL A 563 -3.02 -10.33 -21.05
N LEU A 564 -3.65 -11.50 -21.18
CA LEU A 564 -4.97 -11.61 -21.78
C LEU A 564 -6.06 -11.37 -20.75
N HIS A 565 -6.82 -10.29 -20.92
CA HIS A 565 -8.02 -10.06 -20.15
C HIS A 565 -9.17 -10.84 -20.77
N VAL A 566 -9.83 -11.70 -20.01
CA VAL A 566 -10.77 -12.70 -20.54
C VAL A 566 -12.05 -12.84 -19.72
N ASP A 567 -13.12 -13.26 -20.40
CA ASP A 567 -14.24 -13.96 -19.76
C ASP A 567 -13.96 -15.47 -19.80
N VAL A 568 -14.18 -16.17 -18.68
CA VAL A 568 -13.87 -17.60 -18.54
C VAL A 568 -15.15 -18.40 -18.37
N PHE A 569 -15.32 -19.39 -19.22
CA PHE A 569 -16.50 -20.23 -19.25
C PHE A 569 -16.18 -21.70 -19.04
N ARG A 570 -17.10 -22.38 -18.35
CA ARG A 570 -17.07 -23.81 -18.11
C ARG A 570 -18.37 -24.47 -18.53
N TYR A 571 -18.28 -25.66 -19.14
CA TYR A 571 -19.45 -26.51 -19.34
C TYR A 571 -19.90 -27.12 -18.00
N SER A 572 -21.13 -26.80 -17.61
CA SER A 572 -21.83 -27.46 -16.51
C SER A 572 -22.16 -28.92 -16.84
N ARG A 573 -22.54 -29.70 -15.82
CA ARG A 573 -23.00 -31.09 -15.99
C ARG A 573 -24.18 -31.23 -16.97
N CYS A 574 -24.99 -30.18 -17.11
CA CYS A 574 -26.14 -30.12 -18.01
C CYS A 574 -25.79 -29.55 -19.40
N LYS A 575 -24.50 -29.53 -19.80
CA LYS A 575 -23.99 -28.96 -21.05
C LYS A 575 -24.28 -27.46 -21.27
N LYS A 576 -24.75 -26.73 -20.25
CA LYS A 576 -24.86 -25.26 -20.31
C LYS A 576 -23.51 -24.62 -20.04
N LEU A 577 -23.17 -23.59 -20.80
CA LEU A 577 -21.99 -22.78 -20.60
C LEU A 577 -22.23 -21.79 -19.44
N VAL A 578 -21.40 -21.86 -18.40
CA VAL A 578 -21.50 -21.01 -17.21
C VAL A 578 -20.27 -20.11 -17.15
N ASN A 579 -20.46 -18.81 -16.95
CA ASN A 579 -19.37 -17.87 -16.73
C ASN A 579 -18.91 -17.98 -15.27
N ILE A 580 -17.62 -18.22 -15.06
CA ILE A 580 -17.04 -18.37 -13.72
C ILE A 580 -17.13 -17.06 -12.92
N ARG A 581 -17.05 -15.89 -13.59
CA ARG A 581 -17.20 -14.58 -12.93
C ARG A 581 -18.56 -14.48 -12.26
N ASP A 582 -19.61 -14.81 -13.01
CA ASP A 582 -20.98 -14.63 -12.54
C ASP A 582 -21.26 -15.53 -11.33
N VAL A 583 -20.71 -16.76 -11.31
CA VAL A 583 -20.74 -17.66 -10.13
C VAL A 583 -20.05 -17.03 -8.91
N LEU A 584 -18.87 -16.43 -9.09
CA LEU A 584 -18.14 -15.79 -7.98
C LEU A 584 -18.86 -14.54 -7.44
N ILE A 585 -19.57 -13.82 -8.30
CA ILE A 585 -20.37 -12.65 -7.92
C ILE A 585 -21.65 -13.08 -7.18
N GLU A 586 -22.36 -14.08 -7.71
CA GLU A 586 -23.57 -14.66 -7.09
C GLU A 586 -23.27 -15.23 -5.69
N GLU A 587 -22.08 -15.81 -5.51
CA GLU A 587 -21.60 -16.34 -4.22
C GLU A 587 -20.92 -15.28 -3.33
N CYS A 588 -20.98 -14.00 -3.70
CA CYS A 588 -20.44 -12.85 -2.95
C CYS A 588 -18.92 -12.87 -2.72
N TYR A 589 -18.14 -13.63 -3.50
CA TYR A 589 -16.68 -13.59 -3.44
C TYR A 589 -16.11 -12.40 -4.20
N ALA A 590 -16.80 -11.95 -5.25
CA ALA A 590 -16.38 -10.88 -6.12
C ALA A 590 -17.50 -9.85 -6.38
N GLU A 591 -17.10 -8.67 -6.87
CA GLU A 591 -17.98 -7.59 -7.29
C GLU A 591 -17.63 -7.18 -8.72
N LEU A 592 -18.60 -6.59 -9.44
CA LEU A 592 -18.33 -5.98 -10.74
C LEU A 592 -17.38 -4.79 -10.59
N ALA A 593 -16.49 -4.65 -11.57
CA ALA A 593 -15.50 -3.58 -11.63
C ALA A 593 -15.40 -3.03 -13.05
N GLU A 594 -14.97 -1.78 -13.17
CA GLU A 594 -14.57 -1.20 -14.46
C GLU A 594 -13.19 -1.73 -14.86
N GLU A 595 -12.94 -1.79 -16.16
CA GLU A 595 -11.63 -2.13 -16.70
C GLU A 595 -10.76 -0.88 -16.79
N SER A 596 -9.44 -1.02 -16.66
CA SER A 596 -8.49 0.09 -16.80
C SER A 596 -8.59 0.75 -18.17
N TYR A 597 -8.19 2.02 -18.25
CA TYR A 597 -8.14 2.77 -19.51
C TYR A 597 -7.39 2.01 -20.63
N GLU A 598 -6.23 1.42 -20.32
CA GLU A 598 -5.45 0.63 -21.30
C GLU A 598 -6.20 -0.62 -21.80
N SER A 599 -6.95 -1.28 -20.91
CA SER A 599 -7.77 -2.45 -21.25
C SER A 599 -8.94 -2.07 -22.15
N GLN A 600 -9.60 -0.93 -21.87
CA GLN A 600 -10.68 -0.40 -22.70
C GLN A 600 -10.17 -0.02 -24.10
N GLN A 601 -9.05 0.71 -24.20
CA GLN A 601 -8.45 1.09 -25.47
C GLN A 601 -8.02 -0.14 -26.29
N SER A 602 -7.40 -1.13 -25.64
CA SER A 602 -7.01 -2.39 -26.28
C SER A 602 -8.23 -3.18 -26.76
N HIS A 603 -9.31 -3.21 -25.99
CA HIS A 603 -10.58 -3.83 -26.38
C HIS A 603 -11.17 -3.21 -27.65
N ASP A 604 -11.19 -1.89 -27.73
CA ASP A 604 -11.73 -1.17 -28.90
C ASP A 604 -10.86 -1.36 -30.15
N LEU A 605 -9.54 -1.38 -29.98
CA LEU A 605 -8.61 -1.71 -31.07
C LEU A 605 -8.81 -3.15 -31.57
N LEU A 606 -8.92 -4.12 -30.66
CA LEU A 606 -9.12 -5.52 -31.01
C LEU A 606 -10.47 -5.74 -31.72
N LYS A 607 -11.55 -5.06 -31.28
CA LYS A 607 -12.82 -5.06 -32.02
C LYS A 607 -12.63 -4.62 -33.47
N GLY A 608 -11.90 -3.52 -33.70
CA GLY A 608 -11.58 -3.05 -35.05
C GLY A 608 -10.81 -4.09 -35.87
N LEU A 609 -9.75 -4.68 -35.31
CA LEU A 609 -8.91 -5.68 -35.99
C LEU A 609 -9.66 -6.98 -36.32
N PHE A 610 -10.58 -7.43 -35.46
CA PHE A 610 -11.41 -8.61 -35.74
C PHE A 610 -12.51 -8.33 -36.76
N LEU A 611 -12.96 -7.07 -36.92
CA LEU A 611 -13.81 -6.67 -38.04
C LEU A 611 -13.02 -6.55 -39.36
N ASP A 612 -11.77 -6.09 -39.31
CA ASP A 612 -10.91 -5.79 -40.47
C ASP A 612 -10.00 -6.96 -40.93
N GLN A 613 -10.34 -8.22 -40.63
CA GLN A 613 -9.65 -9.40 -41.22
C GLN A 613 -9.79 -9.50 -42.77
N VAL A 614 -10.23 -8.44 -43.44
CA VAL A 614 -10.12 -8.21 -44.88
C VAL A 614 -9.54 -6.80 -45.16
N LYS A 615 -8.24 -6.55 -44.94
CA LYS A 615 -7.34 -5.81 -45.88
C LYS A 615 -5.94 -5.48 -45.32
N LYS A 616 -4.95 -5.97 -46.08
CA LYS A 616 -3.58 -5.46 -46.33
C LYS A 616 -2.61 -5.25 -45.16
N GLU A 617 -1.60 -6.13 -45.13
CA GLU A 617 -0.26 -5.82 -44.63
C GLU A 617 0.39 -4.73 -45.51
N GLN A 618 0.67 -3.56 -44.94
CA GLN A 618 1.67 -2.63 -45.49
C GLN A 618 3.01 -2.89 -44.78
N LYS A 619 3.99 -3.41 -45.51
CA LYS A 619 5.39 -3.47 -45.08
C LYS A 619 6.06 -2.11 -45.33
N MET A 620 6.67 -1.54 -44.30
CA MET A 620 7.61 -0.42 -44.38
C MET A 620 9.03 -0.93 -44.66
N PRO A 621 9.96 -0.07 -45.13
CA PRO A 621 11.30 -0.48 -45.57
C PRO A 621 12.18 -0.91 -44.38
N VAL A 622 12.85 -2.06 -44.52
CA VAL A 622 13.71 -2.70 -43.50
C VAL A 622 15.13 -2.12 -43.48
N SER A 623 15.54 -1.36 -44.51
CA SER A 623 16.96 -1.01 -44.76
C SER A 623 17.57 0.05 -43.85
N SER A 624 16.80 1.00 -43.28
CA SER A 624 17.38 2.07 -42.45
C SER A 624 17.73 1.65 -41.01
N ARG A 625 17.30 0.46 -40.57
CA ARG A 625 17.32 0.03 -39.16
C ARG A 625 18.51 -0.85 -38.81
N GLU A 626 18.97 -1.66 -39.75
CA GLU A 626 20.19 -2.44 -39.62
C GLU A 626 21.41 -1.51 -39.49
N GLU A 627 21.40 -0.39 -40.22
CA GLU A 627 22.39 0.68 -40.12
C GLU A 627 22.41 1.30 -38.71
N GLU A 628 21.24 1.65 -38.15
CA GLU A 628 21.12 2.18 -36.78
C GLU A 628 21.62 1.18 -35.72
N LYS A 629 21.25 -0.11 -35.86
CA LYS A 629 21.71 -1.18 -34.96
C LYS A 629 23.23 -1.35 -35.01
N HIS A 630 23.82 -1.38 -36.20
CA HIS A 630 25.28 -1.46 -36.37
C HIS A 630 26.00 -0.24 -35.76
N LEU A 631 25.43 0.97 -35.88
CA LEU A 631 26.00 2.17 -35.26
C LEU A 631 25.99 2.11 -33.73
N ILE A 632 24.90 1.61 -33.13
CA ILE A 632 24.80 1.41 -31.68
C ILE A 632 25.83 0.38 -31.20
N GLU A 633 25.94 -0.77 -31.88
CA GLU A 633 26.91 -1.82 -31.53
C GLU A 633 28.35 -1.31 -31.64
N ARG A 634 28.66 -0.55 -32.70
CA ARG A 634 29.98 0.07 -32.89
C ARG A 634 30.34 0.99 -31.72
N LEU A 635 29.41 1.85 -31.31
CA LEU A 635 29.60 2.73 -30.15
C LEU A 635 29.78 1.94 -28.85
N LEU A 636 28.92 0.96 -28.58
CA LEU A 636 29.03 0.13 -27.37
C LEU A 636 30.39 -0.57 -27.27
N ASN A 637 30.91 -1.10 -28.37
CA ASN A 637 32.22 -1.75 -28.41
C ASN A 637 33.37 -0.75 -28.16
N CYS A 638 33.31 0.45 -28.76
CA CYS A 638 34.33 1.48 -28.57
C CYS A 638 34.48 1.91 -27.10
N PHE A 639 33.36 2.05 -26.40
CA PHE A 639 33.33 2.49 -24.99
C PHE A 639 33.40 1.33 -23.97
N SER A 640 33.29 0.07 -24.41
CA SER A 640 33.45 -1.11 -23.53
C SER A 640 34.88 -1.64 -23.46
N ASP A 641 35.68 -1.47 -24.53
CA ASP A 641 37.04 -2.03 -24.66
C ASP A 641 38.15 -1.21 -23.94
N ASN A 642 37.81 -0.23 -23.09
CA ASN A 642 38.77 0.71 -22.48
C ASN A 642 39.67 1.46 -23.50
N LYS A 643 39.25 1.57 -24.77
CA LYS A 643 40.00 2.29 -25.83
C LYS A 643 39.90 3.82 -25.72
N VAL A 644 39.07 4.34 -24.82
CA VAL A 644 38.76 5.76 -24.63
C VAL A 644 39.03 6.15 -23.16
N ASP A 645 39.49 7.38 -22.93
CA ASP A 645 39.74 7.94 -21.59
C ASP A 645 38.52 7.84 -20.68
N ALA A 646 38.75 7.60 -19.38
CA ALA A 646 37.67 7.41 -18.40
C ALA A 646 36.71 8.61 -18.35
N PRO A 647 35.40 8.38 -18.13
CA PRO A 647 34.42 9.47 -18.05
C PRO A 647 34.74 10.42 -16.89
N THR A 648 35.00 11.69 -17.19
CA THR A 648 35.43 12.70 -16.20
C THR A 648 34.29 13.61 -15.71
N HIS A 649 33.18 13.69 -16.44
CA HIS A 649 32.06 14.58 -16.13
C HIS A 649 30.93 13.85 -15.38
N LYS A 650 30.34 14.51 -14.36
CA LYS A 650 29.23 13.96 -13.57
C LYS A 650 27.93 14.68 -13.90
N VAL A 651 26.93 13.91 -14.33
CA VAL A 651 25.56 14.41 -14.59
C VAL A 651 24.61 13.90 -13.50
N THR A 652 23.81 14.81 -12.94
CA THR A 652 22.73 14.43 -12.00
C THR A 652 21.46 14.09 -12.76
N VAL A 653 20.97 12.87 -12.55
CA VAL A 653 19.70 12.40 -13.10
C VAL A 653 18.58 12.72 -12.10
N PHE A 654 17.43 13.16 -12.59
CA PHE A 654 16.27 13.46 -11.75
C PHE A 654 15.27 12.30 -11.74
N GLY A 655 14.72 12.02 -10.56
CA GLY A 655 13.77 10.93 -10.31
C GLY A 655 14.30 9.99 -9.22
N PRO A 656 13.78 8.75 -9.15
CA PRO A 656 12.75 8.14 -10.00
C PRO A 656 11.34 8.68 -9.74
N PHE A 657 10.51 8.74 -10.77
CA PHE A 657 9.11 9.20 -10.71
C PHE A 657 8.14 8.09 -11.13
N SER A 658 6.97 8.02 -10.47
CA SER A 658 5.84 7.20 -10.91
C SER A 658 4.62 8.10 -11.16
N PRO A 659 3.89 7.94 -12.28
CA PRO A 659 2.67 8.73 -12.53
C PRO A 659 1.52 8.37 -11.59
N TYR A 660 1.57 7.19 -10.94
CA TYR A 660 0.57 6.75 -9.97
C TYR A 660 0.86 7.25 -8.55
N GLU A 661 1.90 8.07 -8.36
CA GLU A 661 2.16 8.75 -7.08
C GLU A 661 1.05 9.79 -6.82
N VAL A 662 0.31 9.61 -5.72
CA VAL A 662 -0.84 10.44 -5.37
C VAL A 662 -0.53 11.39 -4.22
N LYS A 663 -1.12 12.59 -4.28
CA LYS A 663 -1.08 13.57 -3.19
C LYS A 663 -2.18 13.28 -2.18
N CYS A 664 -1.88 13.57 -0.91
CA CYS A 664 -2.77 13.40 0.22
C CYS A 664 -3.46 14.73 0.56
N TYR A 665 -4.74 14.68 0.93
CA TYR A 665 -5.58 15.83 1.24
C TYR A 665 -6.32 15.63 2.56
N GLY A 666 -6.39 16.68 3.38
CA GLY A 666 -7.10 16.66 4.65
C GLY A 666 -8.62 16.78 4.50
N MET A 667 -9.36 16.08 5.36
CA MET A 667 -10.83 16.03 5.31
C MET A 667 -11.52 17.05 6.22
N THR A 668 -10.85 17.50 7.28
CA THR A 668 -11.40 18.51 8.18
C THR A 668 -11.39 19.90 7.55
N ARG A 669 -12.28 20.78 7.99
CA ARG A 669 -12.37 22.16 7.49
C ARG A 669 -11.04 22.91 7.54
N VAL A 670 -10.25 22.74 8.60
CA VAL A 670 -8.93 23.39 8.73
C VAL A 670 -7.86 22.74 7.86
N SER A 671 -7.88 21.42 7.69
CA SER A 671 -6.83 20.70 6.95
C SER A 671 -6.99 20.79 5.44
N ARG A 672 -8.21 21.04 4.94
CA ARG A 672 -8.52 21.15 3.50
C ARG A 672 -7.71 22.23 2.77
N PHE A 673 -7.31 23.29 3.46
CA PHE A 673 -6.52 24.39 2.88
C PHE A 673 -5.01 24.25 3.14
N ARG A 674 -4.58 23.19 3.83
CA ARG A 674 -3.17 22.93 4.16
C ARG A 674 -2.61 21.84 3.27
N SER A 675 -1.32 21.93 2.96
CA SER A 675 -0.63 20.83 2.29
C SER A 675 -0.38 19.70 3.29
N ALA A 676 -0.78 18.46 2.97
CA ALA A 676 -0.55 17.30 3.81
C ALA A 676 0.65 16.48 3.29
N PHE A 677 1.65 16.25 4.15
CA PHE A 677 2.80 15.40 3.84
C PHE A 677 2.88 14.25 4.83
N ILE A 678 3.08 13.04 4.31
CA ILE A 678 3.30 11.87 5.14
C ILE A 678 4.78 11.84 5.56
N GLN A 679 5.02 11.62 6.84
CA GLN A 679 6.36 11.54 7.40
C GLN A 679 7.20 10.48 6.66
N LYS A 680 8.47 10.81 6.36
CA LYS A 680 9.34 9.95 5.53
C LYS A 680 9.57 8.57 6.12
N GLU A 681 9.46 8.38 7.43
CA GLU A 681 9.64 7.08 8.09
C GLU A 681 8.37 6.21 8.05
N SER A 682 7.23 6.74 7.61
CA SER A 682 5.98 6.00 7.47
C SER A 682 6.04 5.02 6.30
N VAL A 683 5.42 3.84 6.45
CA VAL A 683 5.25 2.88 5.34
C VAL A 683 4.46 3.47 4.17
N ASN A 684 3.55 4.39 4.44
CA ASN A 684 2.76 5.08 3.41
C ASN A 684 3.37 6.42 2.96
N SER A 685 4.65 6.67 3.25
CA SER A 685 5.33 7.88 2.76
C SER A 685 5.39 7.96 1.23
N VAL A 686 5.38 6.80 0.58
CA VAL A 686 5.16 6.63 -0.85
C VAL A 686 3.82 5.92 -0.98
N VAL A 687 2.84 6.55 -1.63
CA VAL A 687 1.56 5.92 -1.98
C VAL A 687 1.44 5.93 -3.48
N VAL A 688 1.43 4.74 -4.05
CA VAL A 688 1.25 4.53 -5.49
C VAL A 688 -0.02 3.71 -5.64
N HIS A 689 -1.00 4.24 -6.38
CA HIS A 689 -2.35 3.67 -6.42
C HIS A 689 -2.36 2.35 -7.23
N ASP A 690 -2.71 1.23 -6.59
CA ASP A 690 -2.67 -0.11 -7.22
C ASP A 690 -3.77 -0.31 -8.28
N THR A 691 -4.91 0.36 -8.11
CA THR A 691 -6.12 0.25 -8.95
C THR A 691 -6.71 1.64 -9.24
N PRO A 692 -6.02 2.52 -10.00
CA PRO A 692 -6.51 3.88 -10.30
C PRO A 692 -7.89 3.90 -10.97
N GLU A 693 -8.31 2.80 -11.58
CA GLU A 693 -9.64 2.59 -12.15
C GLU A 693 -10.78 2.62 -11.11
N ASP A 694 -10.48 2.42 -9.82
CA ASP A 694 -11.51 2.40 -8.78
C ASP A 694 -12.07 3.82 -8.53
N PRO A 695 -13.40 4.01 -8.58
CA PRO A 695 -14.00 5.35 -8.53
C PRO A 695 -14.04 5.98 -7.13
N PHE A 696 -13.82 5.19 -6.08
CA PHE A 696 -14.06 5.53 -4.67
C PHE A 696 -12.79 5.96 -3.93
N GLN A 697 -12.96 6.78 -2.88
CA GLN A 697 -11.83 7.33 -2.13
C GLN A 697 -11.33 6.38 -1.04
N GLN A 698 -10.02 6.16 -1.00
CA GLN A 698 -9.40 5.39 0.07
C GLN A 698 -9.08 6.27 1.28
N LEU A 699 -9.43 5.79 2.48
CA LEU A 699 -9.17 6.48 3.74
C LEU A 699 -7.75 6.21 4.24
N LEU A 700 -7.01 7.27 4.57
CA LEU A 700 -5.78 7.25 5.34
C LEU A 700 -6.04 7.87 6.72
N VAL A 701 -5.61 7.18 7.77
CA VAL A 701 -5.70 7.67 9.16
C VAL A 701 -4.30 7.96 9.69
N ALA A 702 -4.11 9.14 10.29
CA ALA A 702 -2.86 9.52 10.95
C ALA A 702 -3.01 9.45 12.47
N ALA A 703 -2.11 8.76 13.17
CA ALA A 703 -2.16 8.69 14.63
C ALA A 703 -1.77 10.02 15.31
N SER A 704 -0.95 10.83 14.65
CA SER A 704 -0.52 12.13 15.16
C SER A 704 -0.28 13.10 14.01
N LEU A 705 -0.61 14.37 14.26
CA LEU A 705 -0.40 15.48 13.35
C LEU A 705 0.64 16.44 13.94
N SER A 706 1.46 17.02 13.06
CA SER A 706 2.33 18.15 13.42
C SER A 706 2.28 19.19 12.32
N ALA A 707 2.40 20.47 12.67
CA ALA A 707 2.44 21.55 11.68
C ALA A 707 3.86 22.11 11.53
N ASN A 708 4.17 22.67 10.38
CA ASN A 708 5.36 23.51 10.23
C ASN A 708 5.21 24.83 11.02
N ALA A 709 6.30 25.57 11.20
CA ALA A 709 6.30 26.84 11.96
C ALA A 709 5.26 27.86 11.46
N TYR A 710 4.91 27.82 10.16
CA TYR A 710 3.94 28.72 9.53
C TYR A 710 2.49 28.18 9.53
N GLY A 711 2.24 26.95 10.00
CA GLY A 711 0.93 26.31 9.98
C GLY A 711 0.37 25.94 8.59
N SER A 712 1.07 26.25 7.50
CA SER A 712 0.64 26.01 6.12
C SER A 712 0.71 24.53 5.70
N THR A 713 1.51 23.74 6.40
CA THR A 713 1.79 22.35 6.07
C THR A 713 1.55 21.46 7.28
N VAL A 714 0.78 20.38 7.09
CA VAL A 714 0.55 19.34 8.10
C VAL A 714 1.37 18.10 7.75
N ILE A 715 2.13 17.62 8.72
CA ILE A 715 2.93 16.40 8.64
C ILE A 715 2.18 15.29 9.38
N LEU A 716 1.86 14.22 8.65
CA LEU A 716 1.13 13.04 9.11
C LEU A 716 2.12 12.00 9.63
N LYS A 717 1.92 11.53 10.86
CA LYS A 717 2.80 10.56 11.51
C LYS A 717 2.05 9.27 11.81
N GLU A 718 2.75 8.14 11.70
CA GLU A 718 2.28 6.79 12.02
C GLU A 718 0.92 6.50 11.38
N THR A 719 0.94 6.35 10.06
CA THR A 719 -0.26 6.32 9.23
C THR A 719 -0.75 4.90 8.99
N SER A 720 -2.06 4.75 8.80
CA SER A 720 -2.71 3.49 8.46
C SER A 720 -3.65 3.68 7.28
N LEU A 721 -3.38 2.98 6.18
CA LEU A 721 -4.23 2.99 5.00
C LEU A 721 -5.33 1.94 5.14
N MET A 722 -6.58 2.34 4.96
CA MET A 722 -7.73 1.45 5.03
C MET A 722 -7.90 0.66 3.72
N PRO A 723 -8.47 -0.56 3.75
CA PRO A 723 -8.73 -1.29 2.51
C PRO A 723 -9.69 -0.52 1.59
N PRO A 724 -9.57 -0.71 0.26
CA PRO A 724 -10.36 -0.03 -0.75
C PRO A 724 -11.80 -0.60 -0.82
N ILE A 725 -12.57 -0.45 0.26
CA ILE A 725 -13.96 -0.90 0.36
C ILE A 725 -14.89 0.30 0.04
N PRO A 726 -15.81 0.17 -0.94
CA PRO A 726 -16.76 1.24 -1.28
C PRO A 726 -17.58 1.71 -0.08
N GLY A 727 -17.67 3.03 0.11
CA GLY A 727 -18.41 3.64 1.23
C GLY A 727 -17.77 3.47 2.62
N LEU A 728 -16.61 2.81 2.76
CA LEU A 728 -15.97 2.58 4.06
C LEU A 728 -15.62 3.90 4.77
N LEU A 729 -15.12 4.90 4.02
CA LEU A 729 -14.82 6.23 4.57
C LEU A 729 -16.05 6.85 5.24
N ALA A 730 -17.19 6.83 4.55
CA ALA A 730 -18.46 7.34 5.06
C ALA A 730 -18.94 6.54 6.28
N LEU A 731 -18.92 5.20 6.20
CA LEU A 731 -19.30 4.31 7.30
C LEU A 731 -18.50 4.58 8.58
N LEU A 732 -17.18 4.68 8.47
CA LEU A 732 -16.32 4.91 9.64
C LEU A 732 -16.48 6.32 10.20
N SER A 733 -16.63 7.32 9.34
CA SER A 733 -16.91 8.70 9.76
C SER A 733 -18.24 8.78 10.52
N MET A 734 -19.30 8.14 10.01
CA MET A 734 -20.59 8.09 10.71
C MET A 734 -20.56 7.27 12.00
N LEU A 735 -19.78 6.18 12.02
CA LEU A 735 -19.67 5.32 13.19
C LEU A 735 -18.98 6.01 14.36
N PHE A 736 -17.95 6.82 14.10
CA PHE A 736 -17.10 7.40 15.15
C PHE A 736 -17.30 8.88 15.41
N ALA A 737 -17.98 9.62 14.52
CA ALA A 737 -18.32 11.02 14.78
C ALA A 737 -19.28 11.14 15.99
N PRO A 738 -19.12 12.14 16.86
CA PRO A 738 -20.05 12.40 17.96
C PRO A 738 -21.48 12.65 17.46
N ALA A 739 -21.61 13.54 16.48
CA ALA A 739 -22.87 13.88 15.83
C ALA A 739 -22.72 13.78 14.30
N ILE A 740 -23.83 13.45 13.64
CA ILE A 740 -23.93 13.43 12.18
C ILE A 740 -25.20 14.12 11.71
N GLU A 741 -25.13 14.78 10.55
CA GLU A 741 -26.28 15.30 9.82
C GLU A 741 -26.23 14.76 8.39
N LEU A 742 -27.24 13.97 8.00
CA LEU A 742 -27.33 13.39 6.67
C LEU A 742 -27.76 14.44 5.66
N ARG A 743 -27.11 14.46 4.51
CA ARG A 743 -27.50 15.29 3.37
C ARG A 743 -28.44 14.50 2.48
N VAL A 744 -29.47 15.17 1.98
CA VAL A 744 -30.47 14.59 1.08
C VAL A 744 -30.46 15.26 -0.29
N ASP A 745 -30.96 14.55 -1.30
CA ASP A 745 -31.17 15.11 -2.62
C ASP A 745 -32.33 16.12 -2.64
N LYS A 746 -32.51 16.85 -3.75
CA LYS A 746 -33.60 17.84 -3.89
C LYS A 746 -35.00 17.23 -3.71
N SER A 747 -35.16 15.92 -3.93
CA SER A 747 -36.44 15.23 -3.70
C SER A 747 -36.63 14.70 -2.28
N GLY A 748 -35.60 14.78 -1.42
CA GLY A 748 -35.63 14.26 -0.04
C GLY A 748 -35.73 12.73 0.04
N ARG A 749 -35.47 12.01 -1.06
CA ARG A 749 -35.67 10.55 -1.14
C ARG A 749 -34.38 9.76 -0.93
N TYR A 750 -33.22 10.37 -1.22
CA TYR A 750 -31.94 9.68 -1.18
C TYR A 750 -30.92 10.47 -0.38
N PHE A 751 -30.11 9.77 0.41
CA PHE A 751 -28.96 10.37 1.06
C PHE A 751 -27.85 10.62 0.04
N THR A 752 -27.36 11.85 0.00
CA THR A 752 -26.29 12.32 -0.91
C THR A 752 -24.94 12.43 -0.20
N GLY A 753 -24.95 12.49 1.13
CA GLY A 753 -23.78 12.33 1.98
C GLY A 753 -24.02 12.74 3.42
N VAL A 754 -23.00 13.22 4.13
CA VAL A 754 -23.06 13.44 5.58
C VAL A 754 -22.09 14.52 6.04
N LEU A 755 -22.52 15.31 7.02
CA LEU A 755 -21.67 16.18 7.83
C LEU A 755 -21.42 15.50 9.19
N CYS A 756 -20.15 15.29 9.53
CA CYS A 756 -19.66 14.62 10.73
C CYS A 756 -18.90 15.61 11.60
N GLY A 757 -19.16 15.64 12.91
CA GLY A 757 -18.45 16.53 13.84
C GLY A 757 -19.03 16.52 15.24
N LEU A 758 -18.77 17.59 15.99
CA LEU A 758 -19.33 17.78 17.34
C LEU A 758 -20.79 18.26 17.31
N GLY A 759 -21.28 18.71 16.15
CA GLY A 759 -22.61 19.27 15.96
C GLY A 759 -22.66 20.77 16.17
N TRP A 760 -23.86 21.29 16.43
CA TRP A 760 -24.13 22.71 16.60
C TRP A 760 -24.79 23.00 17.94
N SER A 761 -24.65 24.23 18.41
CA SER A 761 -25.35 24.72 19.59
C SER A 761 -26.82 24.95 19.28
N GLN A 762 -27.70 24.40 20.12
CA GLN A 762 -29.15 24.62 20.00
C GLN A 762 -29.54 26.06 20.34
N THR A 763 -28.75 26.79 21.14
CA THR A 763 -29.07 28.15 21.58
C THR A 763 -28.73 29.21 20.53
N CYS A 764 -27.57 29.09 19.86
CA CYS A 764 -27.10 30.08 18.89
C CYS A 764 -27.05 29.59 17.45
N GLY A 765 -27.34 28.30 17.18
CA GLY A 765 -27.30 27.69 15.86
C GLY A 765 -25.90 27.56 15.26
N ALA A 766 -24.85 27.96 15.98
CA ALA A 766 -23.47 27.93 15.51
C ALA A 766 -22.83 26.54 15.70
N PRO A 767 -21.92 26.11 14.81
CA PRO A 767 -21.14 24.88 15.00
C PRO A 767 -20.27 24.96 16.26
N LEU A 768 -20.21 23.87 17.03
CA LEU A 768 -19.45 23.82 18.29
C LEU A 768 -17.94 23.72 18.06
N LEU A 769 -17.49 22.92 17.09
CA LEU A 769 -16.09 22.73 16.75
C LEU A 769 -15.88 22.68 15.22
N PRO A 770 -16.15 23.78 14.50
CA PRO A 770 -16.19 23.80 13.04
C PRO A 770 -14.87 23.41 12.35
N GLU A 771 -13.75 23.54 13.06
CA GLU A 771 -12.42 23.20 12.57
C GLU A 771 -12.23 21.71 12.27
N ASN A 772 -12.91 20.87 13.04
CA ASN A 772 -12.84 19.41 12.98
C ASN A 772 -13.99 18.77 12.19
N ASP A 773 -14.97 19.57 11.75
CA ASP A 773 -16.07 19.09 10.93
C ASP A 773 -15.54 18.49 9.61
N ILE A 774 -16.06 17.30 9.28
CA ILE A 774 -15.79 16.55 8.06
C ILE A 774 -17.10 16.46 7.27
N GLU A 775 -17.11 17.00 6.05
CA GLU A 775 -18.24 16.88 5.13
C GLU A 775 -17.89 15.92 4.00
N LEU A 776 -18.71 14.88 3.81
CA LEU A 776 -18.50 13.82 2.83
C LEU A 776 -19.68 13.74 1.88
N THR A 777 -19.37 13.47 0.62
CA THR A 777 -20.32 13.05 -0.41
C THR A 777 -20.28 11.53 -0.53
N PHE A 778 -21.42 10.88 -0.67
CA PHE A 778 -21.47 9.44 -0.83
C PHE A 778 -21.09 9.01 -2.25
N ASP A 779 -20.26 7.98 -2.32
CA ASP A 779 -19.85 7.24 -3.53
C ASP A 779 -20.66 5.95 -3.72
N VAL A 780 -21.44 5.56 -2.69
CA VAL A 780 -22.37 4.44 -2.72
C VAL A 780 -23.72 4.83 -2.12
N ARG A 781 -24.78 4.12 -2.52
CA ARG A 781 -26.12 4.33 -1.97
C ARG A 781 -26.21 3.78 -0.55
N PHE A 782 -26.49 4.66 0.41
CA PHE A 782 -26.85 4.30 1.78
C PHE A 782 -28.36 4.34 1.96
N GLY A 783 -28.90 3.33 2.65
CA GLY A 783 -30.31 3.24 3.01
C GLY A 783 -30.57 3.56 4.49
N VAL A 784 -31.84 3.64 4.88
CA VAL A 784 -32.25 3.80 6.29
C VAL A 784 -31.78 2.62 7.13
N GLU A 785 -31.72 1.42 6.53
CA GLU A 785 -31.22 0.20 7.17
C GLU A 785 -29.75 0.34 7.57
N ASP A 786 -28.91 0.95 6.73
CA ASP A 786 -27.49 1.17 7.04
C ASP A 786 -27.34 2.13 8.24
N ILE A 787 -28.13 3.21 8.28
CA ILE A 787 -28.11 4.17 9.38
C ILE A 787 -28.61 3.52 10.68
N SER A 788 -29.65 2.70 10.60
CA SER A 788 -30.15 1.91 11.73
C SER A 788 -29.09 0.95 12.26
N GLU A 789 -28.40 0.21 11.39
CA GLU A 789 -27.32 -0.69 11.77
C GLU A 789 -26.14 0.04 12.44
N ILE A 790 -25.77 1.23 11.95
CA ILE A 790 -24.76 2.09 12.60
C ILE A 790 -25.21 2.47 14.01
N ASN A 791 -26.46 2.91 14.19
CA ASN A 791 -26.99 3.28 15.50
C ASN A 791 -27.06 2.09 16.47
N ILE A 792 -27.43 0.91 15.96
CA ILE A 792 -27.42 -0.35 16.73
C ILE A 792 -26.00 -0.68 17.18
N LEU A 793 -25.00 -0.52 16.31
CA LEU A 793 -23.60 -0.75 16.63
C LEU A 793 -23.08 0.26 17.68
N ARG A 794 -23.37 1.56 17.51
CA ARG A 794 -23.04 2.61 18.51
C ARG A 794 -23.66 2.30 19.87
N THR A 795 -24.92 1.87 19.89
CA THR A 795 -25.62 1.47 21.12
C THR A 795 -24.96 0.26 21.77
N ALA A 796 -24.55 -0.74 20.99
CA ALA A 796 -23.84 -1.91 21.51
C ALA A 796 -22.48 -1.54 22.12
N ILE A 797 -21.73 -0.64 21.47
CA ILE A 797 -20.47 -0.09 22.01
C ILE A 797 -20.70 0.59 23.36
N ASN A 798 -21.68 1.50 23.43
CA ASN A 798 -22.02 2.19 24.69
C ASN A 798 -22.46 1.22 25.79
N LYS A 799 -23.26 0.21 25.45
CA LYS A 799 -23.67 -0.85 26.39
C LYS A 799 -22.46 -1.58 26.97
N LEU A 800 -21.49 -1.97 26.14
CA LEU A 800 -20.28 -2.65 26.61
C LEU A 800 -19.47 -1.78 27.58
N LEU A 801 -19.30 -0.49 27.25
CA LEU A 801 -18.59 0.45 28.13
C LEU A 801 -19.28 0.64 29.48
N CYS A 802 -20.62 0.63 29.51
CA CYS A 802 -21.38 0.65 30.76
C CYS A 802 -21.15 -0.63 31.59
N GLU A 803 -21.13 -1.81 30.96
CA GLU A 803 -20.89 -3.09 31.64
C GLU A 803 -19.48 -3.18 32.25
N CYS A 804 -18.46 -2.60 31.60
CA CYS A 804 -17.12 -2.48 32.17
C CYS A 804 -17.11 -1.71 33.51
N ALA A 805 -18.01 -0.73 33.66
CA ALA A 805 -18.14 0.04 34.89
C ALA A 805 -18.80 -0.74 36.05
N VAL A 806 -19.57 -1.80 35.75
CA VAL A 806 -20.41 -2.53 36.72
C VAL A 806 -19.80 -3.89 37.11
N CYS A 807 -18.60 -4.23 36.63
CA CYS A 807 -17.92 -5.51 36.90
C CYS A 807 -18.70 -6.77 36.46
N SER A 808 -19.23 -6.78 35.23
CA SER A 808 -19.84 -8.00 34.66
C SER A 808 -18.79 -9.09 34.40
N GLY A 809 -19.11 -10.37 34.64
CA GLY A 809 -18.19 -11.50 34.43
C GLY A 809 -17.59 -11.61 33.00
N GLN A 810 -16.39 -12.21 32.91
CA GLN A 810 -15.57 -12.23 31.68
C GLN A 810 -16.25 -12.90 30.46
N GLU A 811 -17.08 -13.90 30.69
CA GLU A 811 -17.82 -14.60 29.63
C GLU A 811 -18.83 -13.68 28.93
N ARG A 812 -19.61 -12.93 29.72
CA ARG A 812 -20.57 -11.95 29.20
C ARG A 812 -19.86 -10.87 28.39
N MET A 813 -18.68 -10.42 28.86
CA MET A 813 -17.88 -9.43 28.15
C MET A 813 -17.40 -9.97 26.79
N THR A 814 -16.91 -11.21 26.76
CA THR A 814 -16.49 -11.86 25.51
C THR A 814 -17.66 -12.03 24.53
N GLN A 815 -18.86 -12.35 25.03
CA GLN A 815 -20.06 -12.46 24.20
C GLN A 815 -20.48 -11.09 23.61
N LEU A 816 -20.40 -10.01 24.39
CA LEU A 816 -20.69 -8.66 23.92
C LEU A 816 -19.66 -8.20 22.88
N GLN A 817 -18.37 -8.46 23.11
CA GLN A 817 -17.30 -8.18 22.15
C GLN A 817 -17.56 -8.88 20.82
N GLU A 818 -17.87 -10.18 20.85
CA GLU A 818 -18.14 -10.94 19.62
C GLU A 818 -19.41 -10.44 18.92
N ASN A 819 -20.45 -10.08 19.67
CA ASN A 819 -21.66 -9.47 19.11
C ASN A 819 -21.36 -8.17 18.35
N ILE A 820 -20.56 -7.27 18.95
CA ILE A 820 -20.13 -6.01 18.31
C ILE A 820 -19.31 -6.28 17.04
N ARG A 821 -18.37 -7.23 17.10
CA ARG A 821 -17.54 -7.63 15.95
C ARG A 821 -18.40 -8.14 14.81
N GLN A 822 -19.36 -9.02 15.09
CA GLN A 822 -20.28 -9.54 14.07
C GLN A 822 -21.15 -8.44 13.46
N LYS A 823 -21.70 -7.53 14.29
CA LYS A 823 -22.47 -6.37 13.79
C LYS A 823 -21.65 -5.47 12.88
N LEU A 824 -20.41 -5.17 13.25
CA LEU A 824 -19.48 -4.40 12.40
C LEU A 824 -19.22 -5.11 11.06
N LEU A 825 -18.93 -6.41 11.12
CA LEU A 825 -18.66 -7.21 9.91
C LEU A 825 -19.91 -7.29 9.01
N CYS A 826 -21.11 -7.45 9.56
CA CYS A 826 -22.36 -7.46 8.79
C CYS A 826 -22.67 -6.11 8.12
N LEU A 827 -22.37 -4.98 8.79
CA LEU A 827 -22.56 -3.64 8.23
C LEU A 827 -21.65 -3.42 7.01
N ILE A 828 -20.42 -3.93 7.05
CA ILE A 828 -19.40 -3.70 6.02
C ILE A 828 -19.49 -4.75 4.91
N CYS A 829 -19.62 -6.03 5.27
CA CYS A 829 -19.66 -7.17 4.35
C CYS A 829 -21.11 -7.55 4.02
N LYS A 830 -21.84 -6.66 3.34
CA LYS A 830 -23.21 -6.93 2.88
C LYS A 830 -23.23 -8.09 1.87
N SER A 831 -24.31 -8.86 1.85
CA SER A 831 -24.52 -9.94 0.87
C SER A 831 -24.68 -9.41 -0.55
N LYS A 832 -25.34 -8.26 -0.71
CA LYS A 832 -25.37 -7.51 -1.96
C LYS A 832 -24.51 -6.24 -1.79
N PRO A 833 -23.57 -5.96 -2.72
CA PRO A 833 -22.80 -4.72 -2.68
C PRO A 833 -23.73 -3.50 -2.81
N ARG A 834 -23.33 -2.38 -2.22
CA ARG A 834 -24.07 -1.12 -2.35
C ARG A 834 -23.94 -0.59 -3.77
N ASP A 835 -25.02 -0.01 -4.28
CA ASP A 835 -25.02 0.59 -5.62
C ASP A 835 -24.05 1.78 -5.66
N ILE A 836 -23.14 1.80 -6.63
CA ILE A 836 -22.21 2.92 -6.83
C ILE A 836 -22.99 4.12 -7.38
N ILE A 837 -22.73 5.31 -6.84
CA ILE A 837 -23.36 6.56 -7.27
C ILE A 837 -22.31 7.64 -7.54
N VAL A 838 -22.65 8.60 -8.39
CA VAL A 838 -21.79 9.77 -8.63
C VAL A 838 -21.96 10.75 -7.46
N PRO A 839 -20.86 11.18 -6.81
CA PRO A 839 -20.91 12.16 -5.75
C PRO A 839 -21.58 13.47 -6.18
N THR A 840 -22.43 14.03 -5.31
CA THR A 840 -23.14 15.29 -5.58
C THR A 840 -22.67 16.38 -4.62
N TRP A 841 -22.39 17.56 -5.15
CA TRP A 841 -21.87 18.69 -4.37
C TRP A 841 -23.00 19.46 -3.68
N TYR A 842 -22.72 19.97 -2.48
CA TYR A 842 -23.67 20.74 -1.69
C TYR A 842 -23.62 22.23 -2.00
N GLU A 843 -24.78 22.89 -1.98
CA GLU A 843 -24.90 24.34 -2.20
C GLU A 843 -24.33 25.15 -1.02
N LYS A 844 -24.49 24.66 0.23
CA LYS A 844 -23.99 25.29 1.47
C LYS A 844 -23.08 24.33 2.24
N PRO A 845 -21.78 24.24 1.90
CA PRO A 845 -20.88 23.30 2.53
C PRO A 845 -20.60 23.65 4.00
N TYR A 846 -20.45 22.63 4.84
CA TYR A 846 -20.19 22.71 6.30
C TYR A 846 -21.24 23.48 7.13
N ALA A 847 -22.42 23.75 6.57
CA ALA A 847 -23.52 24.34 7.33
C ALA A 847 -24.31 23.22 8.03
N TRP A 848 -24.40 23.29 9.36
CA TRP A 848 -25.31 22.45 10.15
C TRP A 848 -26.75 22.97 10.06
N ASN A 849 -27.70 22.14 10.49
CA ASN A 849 -29.13 22.42 10.55
C ASN A 849 -29.74 22.82 9.19
N GLN A 850 -29.45 22.05 8.14
CA GLN A 850 -29.94 22.30 6.78
C GLN A 850 -31.07 21.36 6.33
N VAL A 851 -31.40 20.32 7.12
CA VAL A 851 -32.34 19.25 6.77
C VAL A 851 -33.42 19.08 7.83
#